data_AF-A0A8H3EV24-F1
#
_entry.id   AF-A0A8H3EV24-F1
#
_cell.length_a   1.000
_cell.length_b   1.000
_cell.length_c   1.000
_cell.angle_alpha   90.00
_cell.angle_beta   90.00
_cell.angle_gamma   90.00
#
_symmetry.space_group_name_H-M   'P 1'
#
loop_
_entity.id
_entity.type
_entity.pdbx_description
1 polymer ?
#
loop_
_entity_poly.entity_id
_entity_poly.type
_entity_poly.pdbx_seq_one_letter_code
_entity_poly.pdbx_strand_id
1 'polypeptide(L)'
;MEKRGTTDCFQPVATGELPSQLPSRGDHPVPRLGIAPQSNPVSTNKFYANLFLGTQGQGVWTHPYSVTWSKGSGNVGSWGMAVSHIDANQRADGPQNTALPGAPIQYFINPVGIQSIILSAVELGPSTILTSTNLKAFSADAVLSPQAGSSSNITFPLLQGMGFITGVYSNLMPAIQSSVFFQSVTQVASRSGVFKYRIILDDGKSWLLYATPSNNQDPHLQLVSNTQIQGLRFWSGTMQITKNPAGSEGEALYDKSAGIYPIGAAVSGSTLNGLGKYTISWRIQGLITYPPPSLLMYALPHHIQSFDSETSRHKTNLQLQTTTKGVAIAVVADSWTMQEQSLPLDIGFAPWTPGTRSRSTLSVAAMQLIQQVAVSEINQDYNAQTNLDSMYFSGKALAKFAMVVYTTHDLLNEPDLATLGLDQLKGAIAVFATNQQIYPLVYDTVWNGVVSSGSYITGDSGQEFGNTYYSDHHFHYGYFIYTAAVIAYLDPSWLSLNKAWVNTLVRDAANPSTQDNVFPFSRMFDWYHGHSFAKGLFESADSKDEESSSEDAFFAYAMKMWGRVIGDTSMEARGNLMLSILERTLDNYFLLSRNNQNQPANFIGNKVTGILFENKIDHTTYFGANPEYIQGIHMLPLNPSTSLTRSSSFIAEEWSTYFNTSSPYPASTIVGGWRGILYGNLACIDPQQSWNFFAQENFDGSLLDGGASRTWYLAFAAAIGGL
;
A
#
# COMPACT_ATOMS: atom_id res chain seq x y z
N MET A 1 9.79 -27.32 23.70
CA MET A 1 9.18 -26.05 23.26
C MET A 1 9.56 -25.00 24.29
N GLU A 2 10.62 -24.23 24.04
CA GLU A 2 10.86 -23.02 24.83
C GLU A 2 9.66 -22.09 24.66
N LYS A 3 9.13 -21.54 25.76
CA LYS A 3 8.17 -20.43 25.72
C LYS A 3 8.88 -19.25 25.06
N ARG A 4 8.76 -19.09 23.74
CA ARG A 4 9.21 -17.86 23.07
C ARG A 4 8.38 -16.72 23.67
N GLY A 5 9.07 -15.74 24.25
CA GLY A 5 8.44 -14.52 24.74
C GLY A 5 7.77 -13.75 23.61
N THR A 6 6.93 -12.79 23.98
CA THR A 6 6.34 -11.85 23.03
C THR A 6 7.45 -11.12 22.28
N THR A 7 7.40 -11.14 20.94
CA THR A 7 8.40 -10.49 20.08
C THR A 7 7.80 -9.21 19.50
N ASP A 8 8.42 -8.06 19.78
CA ASP A 8 8.06 -6.77 19.20
C ASP A 8 8.43 -6.72 17.70
N CYS A 9 7.53 -6.23 16.86
CA CYS A 9 7.72 -6.12 15.41
C CYS A 9 8.38 -4.80 14.97
N PHE A 10 8.53 -3.82 15.88
CA PHE A 10 8.90 -2.44 15.53
C PHE A 10 10.26 -1.99 16.08
N GLN A 11 11.18 -2.94 16.30
CA GLN A 11 12.58 -2.60 16.60
C GLN A 11 13.30 -2.12 15.33
N PRO A 12 14.17 -1.08 15.43
CA PRO A 12 14.90 -0.57 14.29
C PRO A 12 15.80 -1.66 13.67
N VAL A 13 15.84 -1.70 12.33
CA VAL A 13 16.72 -2.63 11.59
C VAL A 13 18.20 -2.31 11.83
N ALA A 14 18.52 -1.01 11.82
CA ALA A 14 19.78 -0.43 12.26
C ALA A 14 19.58 1.07 12.46
N THR A 15 20.42 1.70 13.27
CA THR A 15 20.47 3.16 13.45
C THR A 15 21.80 3.76 12.99
N GLY A 16 22.67 2.94 12.37
CA GLY A 16 24.00 3.33 11.92
C GLY A 16 24.01 4.09 10.60
N GLU A 17 25.19 4.59 10.28
CA GLU A 17 25.50 5.28 9.02
C GLU A 17 25.22 4.40 7.80
N LEU A 18 25.05 5.06 6.65
CA LEU A 18 24.91 4.38 5.37
C LEU A 18 26.24 3.72 4.98
N PRO A 19 26.20 2.57 4.28
CA PRO A 19 27.39 1.96 3.69
C PRO A 19 28.19 2.98 2.84
N SER A 20 29.51 3.02 3.02
CA SER A 20 30.38 4.04 2.41
C SER A 20 30.40 4.03 0.87
N GLN A 21 29.96 2.93 0.24
CA GLN A 21 29.83 2.82 -1.21
C GLN A 21 28.61 3.55 -1.79
N LEU A 22 27.68 4.02 -0.95
CA LEU A 22 26.50 4.77 -1.39
C LEU A 22 26.80 6.28 -1.34
N PRO A 23 27.04 6.94 -2.48
CA PRO A 23 27.20 8.38 -2.51
C PRO A 23 25.89 9.09 -2.17
N SER A 24 25.98 10.28 -1.59
CA SER A 24 24.82 11.13 -1.30
C SER A 24 24.60 12.19 -2.39
N ARG A 25 23.33 12.57 -2.61
CA ARG A 25 22.92 13.64 -3.52
C ARG A 25 21.88 14.55 -2.87
N GLY A 26 21.86 15.82 -3.26
CA GLY A 26 20.93 16.83 -2.72
C GLY A 26 20.15 17.59 -3.79
N ASP A 27 20.12 17.05 -5.00
CA ASP A 27 19.60 17.67 -6.21
C ASP A 27 18.49 16.83 -6.88
N HIS A 28 17.66 16.18 -6.07
CA HIS A 28 16.54 15.38 -6.55
C HIS A 28 15.64 16.20 -7.51
N PRO A 29 15.20 15.65 -8.67
CA PRO A 29 14.46 16.41 -9.68
C PRO A 29 13.10 16.93 -9.21
N VAL A 30 12.43 16.19 -8.33
CA VAL A 30 11.15 16.63 -7.74
C VAL A 30 11.40 17.58 -6.55
N PRO A 31 10.96 18.85 -6.63
CA PRO A 31 11.14 19.80 -5.56
C PRO A 31 10.19 19.54 -4.39
N ARG A 32 10.60 19.98 -3.19
CA ARG A 32 9.76 19.97 -1.97
C ARG A 32 8.80 21.17 -1.95
N LEU A 33 7.88 21.21 -2.92
CA LEU A 33 6.94 22.32 -3.10
C LEU A 33 6.02 22.46 -1.88
N GLY A 34 6.01 23.64 -1.25
CA GLY A 34 5.10 23.93 -0.15
C GLY A 34 5.33 23.10 1.11
N ILE A 35 6.48 22.45 1.30
CA ILE A 35 6.77 21.68 2.52
C ILE A 35 7.52 22.58 3.52
N ALA A 36 6.94 22.76 4.72
CA ALA A 36 7.67 23.42 5.81
C ALA A 36 8.85 22.55 6.30
N PRO A 37 9.87 23.12 6.98
CA PRO A 37 10.95 22.33 7.56
C PRO A 37 10.42 21.16 8.40
N GLN A 38 10.96 19.96 8.16
CA GLN A 38 10.57 18.73 8.86
C GLN A 38 11.72 18.26 9.77
N SER A 39 11.38 17.73 10.94
CA SER A 39 12.36 17.19 11.89
C SER A 39 12.74 15.73 11.62
N ASN A 40 11.92 15.01 10.85
CA ASN A 40 12.11 13.61 10.49
C ASN A 40 12.12 13.47 8.96
N PRO A 41 12.72 12.39 8.43
CA PRO A 41 12.61 12.01 7.02
C PRO A 41 11.17 12.05 6.52
N VAL A 42 10.96 12.63 5.35
CA VAL A 42 9.63 12.73 4.72
C VAL A 42 9.39 11.49 3.86
N SER A 43 8.23 10.85 4.04
CA SER A 43 7.84 9.72 3.22
C SER A 43 7.28 10.17 1.86
N THR A 44 7.48 9.33 0.86
CA THR A 44 7.16 9.59 -0.56
C THR A 44 5.91 8.84 -1.04
N ASN A 45 5.59 7.70 -0.41
CA ASN A 45 4.53 6.78 -0.82
C ASN A 45 3.40 6.79 0.23
N LYS A 46 2.82 7.98 0.44
CA LYS A 46 1.70 8.21 1.37
C LYS A 46 0.57 9.00 0.72
N PHE A 47 -0.65 8.80 1.23
CA PHE A 47 -1.92 9.32 0.68
C PHE A 47 -1.94 10.84 0.43
N TYR A 48 -1.13 11.61 1.14
CA TYR A 48 -1.10 13.07 1.07
C TYR A 48 -0.09 13.66 0.07
N ALA A 49 0.60 12.86 -0.73
CA ALA A 49 1.68 13.36 -1.58
C ALA A 49 1.23 14.49 -2.54
N ASN A 50 -0.02 14.46 -3.00
CA ASN A 50 -0.61 15.51 -3.83
C ASN A 50 -0.63 16.91 -3.18
N LEU A 51 -0.48 17.03 -1.84
CA LEU A 51 -0.39 18.34 -1.18
C LEU A 51 0.87 19.13 -1.55
N PHE A 52 1.92 18.44 -2.00
CA PHE A 52 3.24 19.02 -2.26
C PHE A 52 3.81 18.63 -3.64
N LEU A 53 2.98 18.06 -4.52
CA LEU A 53 3.36 17.69 -5.87
C LEU A 53 2.66 18.57 -6.90
N GLY A 54 3.36 18.82 -8.01
CA GLY A 54 2.83 19.47 -9.20
C GLY A 54 2.01 20.73 -8.92
N THR A 55 0.73 20.72 -9.24
CA THR A 55 -0.15 21.88 -9.07
C THR A 55 -0.66 22.08 -7.65
N GLN A 56 -0.49 21.09 -6.75
CA GLN A 56 -1.15 21.01 -5.45
C GLN A 56 -2.69 21.04 -5.53
N GLY A 57 -3.25 20.76 -6.71
CA GLY A 57 -4.69 20.83 -6.99
C GLY A 57 -5.39 19.47 -7.10
N GLN A 58 -4.64 18.37 -6.95
CA GLN A 58 -5.21 17.02 -6.97
C GLN A 58 -5.70 16.59 -5.59
N GLY A 59 -6.60 15.60 -5.57
CA GLY A 59 -7.23 15.11 -4.36
C GLY A 59 -6.28 14.36 -3.42
N VAL A 60 -6.65 14.32 -2.14
CA VAL A 60 -6.04 13.50 -1.09
C VAL A 60 -7.14 12.67 -0.46
N TRP A 61 -6.97 11.35 -0.42
CA TRP A 61 -7.97 10.43 0.11
C TRP A 61 -7.58 10.02 1.53
N THR A 62 -8.43 10.36 2.49
CA THR A 62 -8.29 9.83 3.85
C THR A 62 -9.15 8.60 4.08
N HIS A 63 -10.14 8.38 3.20
CA HIS A 63 -11.25 7.43 3.32
C HIS A 63 -12.07 7.58 4.62
N PRO A 64 -13.41 7.66 4.51
CA PRO A 64 -14.23 7.63 3.29
C PRO A 64 -14.24 8.97 2.52
N TYR A 65 -13.59 10.00 3.06
CA TYR A 65 -13.53 11.33 2.46
C TYR A 65 -12.32 11.51 1.54
N SER A 66 -12.47 12.46 0.61
CA SER A 66 -11.34 13.10 -0.07
C SER A 66 -11.38 14.61 0.15
N VAL A 67 -10.20 15.22 0.13
CA VAL A 67 -10.04 16.68 0.20
C VAL A 67 -9.25 17.19 -0.99
N THR A 68 -9.52 18.41 -1.42
CA THR A 68 -8.83 19.04 -2.56
C THR A 68 -8.76 20.54 -2.34
N TRP A 69 -7.60 21.15 -2.58
CA TRP A 69 -7.51 22.61 -2.57
C TRP A 69 -8.23 23.16 -3.80
N SER A 70 -9.31 23.93 -3.59
CA SER A 70 -10.20 24.35 -4.70
C SER A 70 -9.52 25.26 -5.72
N LYS A 71 -8.53 26.07 -5.32
CA LYS A 71 -7.77 26.97 -6.22
C LYS A 71 -8.62 27.80 -7.20
N GLY A 72 -9.76 28.33 -6.73
CA GLY A 72 -10.68 29.12 -7.54
C GLY A 72 -11.57 28.30 -8.50
N SER A 73 -11.55 26.97 -8.41
CA SER A 73 -12.42 26.09 -9.20
C SER A 73 -13.82 25.93 -8.60
N GLY A 74 -14.72 25.31 -9.37
CA GLY A 74 -16.13 25.15 -9.00
C GLY A 74 -16.94 26.43 -9.24
N ASN A 75 -18.26 26.33 -9.12
CA ASN A 75 -19.17 27.47 -9.35
C ASN A 75 -19.07 28.56 -8.26
N VAL A 76 -18.57 28.22 -7.06
CA VAL A 76 -18.33 29.19 -5.98
C VAL A 76 -17.00 29.93 -6.16
N GLY A 77 -16.07 29.40 -6.97
CA GLY A 77 -14.73 30.00 -7.15
C GLY A 77 -13.91 30.04 -5.86
N SER A 78 -14.06 29.05 -4.98
CA SER A 78 -13.45 29.05 -3.66
C SER A 78 -11.94 28.81 -3.69
N TRP A 79 -11.23 29.36 -2.72
CA TRP A 79 -9.81 29.12 -2.45
C TRP A 79 -9.57 28.25 -1.21
N GLY A 80 -10.64 27.73 -0.59
CA GLY A 80 -10.59 26.86 0.57
C GLY A 80 -10.30 25.39 0.23
N MET A 81 -10.45 24.53 1.24
CA MET A 81 -10.31 23.09 1.11
C MET A 81 -11.68 22.46 0.84
N ALA A 82 -11.90 21.97 -0.37
CA ALA A 82 -13.09 21.22 -0.72
C ALA A 82 -13.05 19.82 -0.09
N VAL A 83 -14.19 19.39 0.38
CA VAL A 83 -14.44 18.06 0.94
C VAL A 83 -15.47 17.35 0.08
N SER A 84 -15.16 16.10 -0.25
CA SER A 84 -16.02 15.23 -1.04
C SER A 84 -16.24 13.89 -0.35
N HIS A 85 -17.43 13.34 -0.56
CA HIS A 85 -17.74 11.94 -0.30
C HIS A 85 -18.60 11.42 -1.44
N ILE A 86 -18.16 10.35 -2.09
CA ILE A 86 -18.82 9.75 -3.24
C ILE A 86 -19.63 8.53 -2.81
N ASP A 87 -20.94 8.55 -3.08
CA ASP A 87 -21.81 7.39 -2.90
C ASP A 87 -21.62 6.40 -4.05
N ALA A 88 -21.88 5.10 -3.81
CA ALA A 88 -21.64 4.05 -4.80
C ALA A 88 -22.38 4.27 -6.13
N ASN A 89 -23.55 4.91 -6.11
CA ASN A 89 -24.36 5.21 -7.30
C ASN A 89 -23.86 6.43 -8.11
N GLN A 90 -22.83 7.14 -7.64
CA GLN A 90 -22.22 8.28 -8.36
C GLN A 90 -21.01 7.88 -9.21
N ARG A 91 -20.60 6.60 -9.16
CA ARG A 91 -19.46 6.08 -9.92
C ARG A 91 -19.77 6.09 -11.42
N ALA A 92 -18.71 6.21 -12.21
CA ALA A 92 -18.75 5.96 -13.64
C ALA A 92 -18.08 4.62 -13.94
N ASP A 93 -18.76 3.81 -14.73
CA ASP A 93 -18.31 2.47 -15.13
C ASP A 93 -17.66 2.51 -16.51
N GLY A 94 -16.63 1.69 -16.69
CA GLY A 94 -15.98 1.44 -17.96
C GLY A 94 -16.75 0.46 -18.86
N PRO A 95 -16.21 0.14 -20.05
CA PRO A 95 -16.83 -0.80 -20.97
C PRO A 95 -16.93 -2.21 -20.36
N GLN A 96 -17.96 -2.97 -20.74
CA GLN A 96 -18.12 -4.36 -20.33
C GLN A 96 -17.27 -5.31 -21.19
N ASN A 97 -16.66 -6.31 -20.56
CA ASN A 97 -16.00 -7.41 -21.25
C ASN A 97 -16.97 -8.57 -21.47
N THR A 98 -17.67 -8.56 -22.60
CA THR A 98 -18.69 -9.58 -22.94
C THR A 98 -18.12 -10.97 -23.22
N ALA A 99 -16.80 -11.12 -23.34
CA ALA A 99 -16.17 -12.43 -23.48
C ALA A 99 -16.15 -13.19 -22.14
N LEU A 100 -16.23 -12.49 -21.01
CA LEU A 100 -16.17 -13.10 -19.68
C LEU A 100 -17.58 -13.36 -19.11
N PRO A 101 -17.73 -14.41 -18.28
CA PRO A 101 -18.98 -14.66 -17.56
C PRO A 101 -19.42 -13.44 -16.74
N GLY A 102 -20.68 -13.03 -16.91
CA GLY A 102 -21.26 -11.88 -16.19
C GLY A 102 -20.93 -10.51 -16.80
N ALA A 103 -20.18 -10.45 -17.90
CA ALA A 103 -19.81 -9.22 -18.62
C ALA A 103 -19.30 -8.10 -17.68
N PRO A 104 -18.26 -8.37 -16.86
CA PRO A 104 -17.77 -7.39 -15.90
C PRO A 104 -17.25 -6.13 -16.60
N ILE A 105 -17.39 -4.98 -15.94
CA ILE A 105 -16.87 -3.69 -16.40
C ILE A 105 -15.34 -3.66 -16.25
N GLN A 106 -14.63 -3.03 -17.18
CA GLN A 106 -13.17 -2.92 -17.13
C GLN A 106 -12.68 -2.08 -15.96
N TYR A 107 -13.34 -0.97 -15.66
CA TYR A 107 -12.97 -0.07 -14.58
C TYR A 107 -14.20 0.53 -13.94
N PHE A 108 -14.04 1.05 -12.73
CA PHE A 108 -14.94 2.06 -12.19
C PHE A 108 -14.12 3.21 -11.61
N ILE A 109 -14.62 4.43 -11.76
CA ILE A 109 -13.96 5.64 -11.28
C ILE A 109 -14.94 6.49 -10.49
N ASN A 110 -14.47 7.07 -9.39
CA ASN A 110 -15.25 7.99 -8.59
C ASN A 110 -15.04 9.42 -9.13
N PRO A 111 -16.12 10.21 -9.34
CA PRO A 111 -16.01 11.55 -9.91
C PRO A 111 -15.15 12.46 -9.02
N VAL A 112 -14.15 13.08 -9.64
CA VAL A 112 -13.32 14.12 -9.01
C VAL A 112 -13.99 15.49 -9.20
N GLY A 113 -13.70 16.43 -8.29
CA GLY A 113 -14.15 17.82 -8.40
C GLY A 113 -15.53 18.15 -7.82
N ILE A 114 -16.26 17.17 -7.28
CA ILE A 114 -17.47 17.46 -6.48
C ILE A 114 -17.04 18.13 -5.17
N GLN A 115 -17.40 19.40 -4.98
CA GLN A 115 -17.10 20.16 -3.76
C GLN A 115 -18.36 20.23 -2.88
N SER A 116 -18.65 19.15 -2.15
CA SER A 116 -19.86 19.02 -1.33
C SER A 116 -19.91 20.08 -0.24
N ILE A 117 -18.85 20.19 0.54
CA ILE A 117 -18.65 21.29 1.50
C ILE A 117 -17.21 21.76 1.37
N ILE A 118 -16.99 23.07 1.46
CA ILE A 118 -15.68 23.69 1.39
C ILE A 118 -15.47 24.47 2.68
N LEU A 119 -14.39 24.16 3.39
CA LEU A 119 -13.93 24.95 4.52
C LEU A 119 -13.00 26.05 4.00
N SER A 120 -13.47 27.30 4.03
CA SER A 120 -12.77 28.46 3.48
C SER A 120 -12.84 29.65 4.44
N ALA A 121 -12.20 30.76 4.04
CA ALA A 121 -12.34 32.04 4.71
C ALA A 121 -12.43 33.17 3.67
N VAL A 122 -13.05 34.29 4.04
CA VAL A 122 -13.23 35.45 3.15
C VAL A 122 -11.89 36.01 2.67
N GLU A 123 -10.84 35.87 3.48
CA GLU A 123 -9.50 36.30 3.19
C GLU A 123 -8.76 35.40 2.17
N LEU A 124 -9.25 34.18 1.90
CA LEU A 124 -8.62 33.30 0.91
C LEU A 124 -9.01 33.72 -0.51
N GLY A 125 -8.00 34.02 -1.32
CA GLY A 125 -8.15 34.43 -2.73
C GLY A 125 -6.98 33.95 -3.60
N PRO A 126 -6.75 34.56 -4.78
CA PRO A 126 -5.69 34.16 -5.71
C PRO A 126 -4.26 34.12 -5.17
N SER A 127 -4.00 34.83 -4.07
CA SER A 127 -2.70 34.82 -3.38
C SER A 127 -2.55 33.70 -2.35
N THR A 128 -3.60 32.88 -2.14
CA THR A 128 -3.60 31.79 -1.16
C THR A 128 -2.47 30.82 -1.48
N ILE A 129 -1.77 30.38 -0.43
CA ILE A 129 -0.76 29.33 -0.53
C ILE A 129 -1.15 28.12 0.29
N LEU A 130 -0.78 26.93 -0.18
CA LEU A 130 -0.83 25.70 0.58
C LEU A 130 0.58 25.35 1.08
N THR A 131 0.72 25.20 2.39
CA THR A 131 1.92 24.67 3.03
C THR A 131 1.58 23.36 3.74
N SER A 132 2.43 22.33 3.61
CA SER A 132 2.30 21.07 4.32
C SER A 132 3.24 21.00 5.51
N THR A 133 2.71 20.60 6.67
CA THR A 133 3.46 20.36 7.92
C THR A 133 3.15 18.98 8.47
N ASN A 134 3.94 18.51 9.46
CA ASN A 134 3.70 17.25 10.17
C ASN A 134 3.50 16.02 9.26
N LEU A 135 4.29 15.92 8.20
CA LEU A 135 4.24 14.81 7.23
C LEU A 135 4.71 13.51 7.90
N LYS A 136 3.78 12.66 8.33
CA LYS A 136 4.01 11.41 9.07
C LYS A 136 3.34 10.24 8.35
N ALA A 137 3.51 9.02 8.85
CA ALA A 137 2.98 7.84 8.16
C ALA A 137 1.45 7.82 8.01
N PHE A 138 0.71 8.32 9.00
CA PHE A 138 -0.77 8.28 9.02
C PHE A 138 -1.41 9.64 8.80
N SER A 139 -0.62 10.73 8.81
CA SER A 139 -1.15 12.08 8.90
C SER A 139 -0.27 13.10 8.20
N ALA A 140 -0.91 14.16 7.73
CA ALA A 140 -0.28 15.37 7.25
C ALA A 140 -1.19 16.56 7.54
N ASP A 141 -0.62 17.72 7.82
CA ASP A 141 -1.37 18.95 7.92
C ASP A 141 -1.30 19.68 6.58
N ALA A 142 -2.45 20.08 6.05
CA ALA A 142 -2.56 21.04 4.96
C ALA A 142 -2.88 22.43 5.55
N VAL A 143 -2.05 23.44 5.30
CA VAL A 143 -2.21 24.79 5.86
C VAL A 143 -2.48 25.77 4.72
N LEU A 144 -3.70 26.31 4.67
CA LEU A 144 -4.06 27.36 3.74
C LEU A 144 -3.88 28.73 4.41
N SER A 145 -3.07 29.58 3.79
CA SER A 145 -2.83 30.96 4.26
C SER A 145 -3.22 31.95 3.16
N PRO A 146 -3.88 33.08 3.48
CA PRO A 146 -4.28 34.09 2.49
C PRO A 146 -3.17 34.54 1.54
N GLN A 147 -1.94 34.59 2.05
CA GLN A 147 -0.72 34.88 1.32
C GLN A 147 0.51 34.35 2.07
N ALA A 148 1.65 34.29 1.38
CA ALA A 148 2.93 33.96 2.01
C ALA A 148 3.25 34.89 3.20
N GLY A 149 3.68 34.31 4.31
CA GLY A 149 4.01 35.05 5.54
C GLY A 149 2.81 35.52 6.36
N SER A 150 1.56 35.18 5.99
CA SER A 150 0.38 35.48 6.79
C SER A 150 0.44 34.79 8.16
N SER A 151 0.09 35.52 9.22
CA SER A 151 -0.13 34.95 10.56
C SER A 151 -1.51 34.31 10.73
N SER A 152 -2.47 34.63 9.85
CA SER A 152 -3.79 34.02 9.79
C SER A 152 -3.79 32.83 8.82
N ASN A 153 -4.41 31.72 9.20
CA ASN A 153 -4.46 30.49 8.39
C ASN A 153 -5.62 29.57 8.81
N ILE A 154 -5.91 28.60 7.94
CA ILE A 154 -6.68 27.40 8.27
C ILE A 154 -5.75 26.20 8.18
N THR A 155 -5.60 25.45 9.27
CA THR A 155 -4.87 24.18 9.30
C THR A 155 -5.86 23.02 9.23
N PHE A 156 -5.64 22.10 8.30
CA PHE A 156 -6.41 20.87 8.11
C PHE A 156 -5.56 19.67 8.53
N PRO A 157 -5.70 19.15 9.77
CA PRO A 157 -5.05 17.92 10.17
C PRO A 157 -5.73 16.74 9.46
N LEU A 158 -5.09 16.22 8.42
CA LEU A 158 -5.58 15.08 7.64
C LEU A 158 -5.04 13.79 8.24
N LEU A 159 -5.92 12.83 8.47
CA LEU A 159 -5.56 11.50 8.97
C LEU A 159 -6.44 10.44 8.32
N GLN A 160 -5.85 9.31 7.92
CA GLN A 160 -6.58 8.20 7.32
C GLN A 160 -7.65 7.64 8.28
N GLY A 161 -8.88 7.50 7.80
CA GLY A 161 -10.03 7.07 8.59
C GLY A 161 -10.63 8.17 9.47
N MET A 162 -10.28 9.45 9.31
CA MET A 162 -10.87 10.51 10.14
C MET A 162 -12.41 10.57 10.00
N GLY A 163 -13.12 10.60 11.14
CA GLY A 163 -14.59 10.71 11.16
C GLY A 163 -15.13 12.13 10.89
N PHE A 164 -14.26 13.13 11.04
CA PHE A 164 -14.56 14.53 10.76
C PHE A 164 -13.42 15.14 9.93
N ILE A 165 -13.77 15.91 8.90
CA ILE A 165 -12.82 16.85 8.33
C ILE A 165 -12.79 18.06 9.25
N THR A 166 -11.60 18.43 9.72
CA THR A 166 -11.41 19.53 10.66
C THR A 166 -10.63 20.65 10.01
N GLY A 167 -11.12 21.89 10.11
CA GLY A 167 -10.37 23.11 9.83
C GLY A 167 -10.13 23.88 11.12
N VAL A 168 -8.86 24.12 11.47
CA VAL A 168 -8.43 24.91 12.63
C VAL A 168 -8.12 26.32 12.15
N TYR A 169 -9.00 27.27 12.48
CA TYR A 169 -8.90 28.66 12.03
C TYR A 169 -8.12 29.50 13.04
N SER A 170 -7.24 30.35 12.52
CA SER A 170 -6.54 31.37 13.27
C SER A 170 -6.80 32.75 12.66
N ASN A 171 -7.56 33.57 13.38
CA ASN A 171 -7.82 34.97 13.05
C ASN A 171 -8.31 35.20 11.61
N LEU A 172 -9.36 34.47 11.21
CA LEU A 172 -9.96 34.53 9.87
C LEU A 172 -11.47 34.74 9.97
N MET A 173 -12.11 35.17 8.89
CA MET A 173 -13.56 35.21 8.77
C MET A 173 -14.06 33.93 8.06
N PRO A 174 -14.64 32.94 8.79
CA PRO A 174 -14.99 31.67 8.19
C PRO A 174 -16.03 31.84 7.08
N ALA A 175 -15.80 31.14 5.97
CA ALA A 175 -16.71 31.03 4.84
C ALA A 175 -16.88 29.54 4.54
N ILE A 176 -17.98 28.94 5.02
CA ILE A 176 -18.31 27.55 4.72
C ILE A 176 -19.14 27.55 3.44
N GLN A 177 -18.63 26.91 2.40
CA GLN A 177 -19.17 27.02 1.05
C GLN A 177 -19.60 25.66 0.50
N SER A 178 -20.39 25.63 -0.57
CA SER A 178 -20.75 24.40 -1.28
C SER A 178 -20.96 24.68 -2.76
N SER A 179 -20.34 23.87 -3.63
CA SER A 179 -20.66 23.89 -5.08
C SER A 179 -21.91 23.08 -5.44
N VAL A 180 -22.42 22.30 -4.48
CA VAL A 180 -23.69 21.54 -4.59
C VAL A 180 -24.89 22.37 -4.13
N PHE A 181 -24.66 23.55 -3.54
CA PHE A 181 -25.65 24.43 -2.91
C PHE A 181 -26.23 23.92 -1.58
N PHE A 182 -26.52 24.86 -0.69
CA PHE A 182 -27.21 24.66 0.57
C PHE A 182 -28.71 24.78 0.37
N GLN A 183 -29.42 23.67 0.57
CA GLN A 183 -30.88 23.64 0.60
C GLN A 183 -31.40 24.19 1.93
N SER A 184 -30.78 23.79 3.05
CA SER A 184 -31.12 24.30 4.38
C SER A 184 -29.93 24.22 5.33
N VAL A 185 -29.88 25.18 6.26
CA VAL A 185 -28.90 25.24 7.35
C VAL A 185 -29.63 25.61 8.62
N THR A 186 -29.64 24.71 9.61
CA THR A 186 -30.36 24.90 10.87
C THR A 186 -29.39 24.76 12.04
N GLN A 187 -29.22 25.82 12.82
CA GLN A 187 -28.55 25.73 14.12
C GLN A 187 -29.41 24.91 15.07
N VAL A 188 -28.80 23.96 15.76
CA VAL A 188 -29.48 23.03 16.66
C VAL A 188 -28.74 22.96 17.99
N ALA A 189 -29.46 22.57 19.04
CA ALA A 189 -28.88 22.44 20.38
C ALA A 189 -27.67 21.49 20.38
N SER A 190 -26.66 21.87 21.14
CA SER A 190 -25.37 21.19 21.24
C SER A 190 -24.83 21.29 22.66
N ARG A 191 -23.71 20.59 22.93
CA ARG A 191 -23.04 20.65 24.23
C ARG A 191 -22.34 22.00 24.42
N SER A 192 -22.12 22.40 25.68
CA SER A 192 -21.41 23.63 26.02
C SER A 192 -20.06 23.73 25.29
N GLY A 193 -19.76 24.89 24.70
CA GLY A 193 -18.51 25.15 23.96
C GLY A 193 -18.48 24.61 22.52
N VAL A 194 -19.49 23.85 22.08
CA VAL A 194 -19.61 23.38 20.69
C VAL A 194 -20.96 23.86 20.15
N PHE A 195 -20.99 24.41 18.94
CA PHE A 195 -22.20 24.87 18.26
C PHE A 195 -22.46 23.98 17.05
N LYS A 196 -23.65 23.40 16.95
CA LYS A 196 -24.00 22.42 15.91
C LYS A 196 -24.97 23.00 14.88
N TYR A 197 -24.76 22.65 13.63
CA TYR A 197 -25.62 22.98 12.51
C TYR A 197 -25.92 21.72 11.71
N ARG A 198 -27.21 21.51 11.38
CA ARG A 198 -27.65 20.52 10.38
C ARG A 198 -27.67 21.19 9.03
N ILE A 199 -27.03 20.57 8.04
CA ILE A 199 -26.94 21.07 6.67
C ILE A 199 -27.55 20.03 5.74
N ILE A 200 -28.49 20.44 4.90
CA ILE A 200 -28.95 19.65 3.77
C ILE A 200 -28.48 20.36 2.50
N LEU A 201 -27.77 19.65 1.63
CA LEU A 201 -27.35 20.14 0.31
C LEU A 201 -28.45 19.88 -0.74
N ASP A 202 -28.41 20.54 -1.91
CA ASP A 202 -29.46 20.37 -2.94
C ASP A 202 -29.48 18.96 -3.56
N ASP A 203 -28.44 18.15 -3.38
CA ASP A 203 -28.43 16.73 -3.72
C ASP A 203 -29.17 15.84 -2.67
N GLY A 204 -29.79 16.48 -1.67
CA GLY A 204 -30.53 15.84 -0.58
C GLY A 204 -29.67 15.20 0.50
N LYS A 205 -28.33 15.34 0.44
CA LYS A 205 -27.44 14.71 1.41
C LYS A 205 -27.34 15.54 2.70
N SER A 206 -27.41 14.84 3.83
CA SER A 206 -27.32 15.42 5.16
C SER A 206 -25.88 15.47 5.65
N TRP A 207 -25.49 16.63 6.17
CA TRP A 207 -24.19 16.91 6.76
C TRP A 207 -24.38 17.59 8.12
N LEU A 208 -23.40 17.41 8.99
CA LEU A 208 -23.31 18.09 10.28
C LEU A 208 -22.07 18.96 10.29
N LEU A 209 -22.23 20.18 10.80
CA LEU A 209 -21.14 21.12 11.07
C LEU A 209 -21.11 21.40 12.58
N TYR A 210 -19.93 21.25 13.16
CA TYR A 210 -19.65 21.57 14.55
C TYR A 210 -18.60 22.67 14.62
N ALA A 211 -18.93 23.78 15.25
CA ALA A 211 -18.04 24.90 15.50
C ALA A 211 -17.62 24.92 16.98
N THR A 212 -16.32 24.95 17.25
CA THR A 212 -15.76 25.04 18.61
C THR A 212 -14.88 26.29 18.68
N PRO A 213 -15.46 27.44 19.08
CA PRO A 213 -14.77 28.73 19.12
C PRO A 213 -13.81 28.81 20.30
N SER A 214 -12.62 29.37 20.09
CA SER A 214 -11.58 29.46 21.13
C SER A 214 -11.96 30.35 22.33
N ASN A 215 -12.94 31.24 22.16
CA ASN A 215 -13.44 32.16 23.18
C ASN A 215 -14.80 31.75 23.77
N ASN A 216 -15.31 30.55 23.41
CA ASN A 216 -16.63 30.03 23.79
C ASN A 216 -17.84 30.91 23.39
N GLN A 217 -17.65 31.92 22.55
CA GLN A 217 -18.75 32.77 22.05
C GLN A 217 -19.40 32.14 20.83
N ASP A 218 -20.71 32.35 20.65
CA ASP A 218 -21.42 31.85 19.46
C ASP A 218 -20.70 32.32 18.17
N PRO A 219 -20.38 31.40 17.24
CA PRO A 219 -19.68 31.76 15.99
C PRO A 219 -20.55 32.61 15.04
N HIS A 220 -21.85 32.75 15.33
CA HIS A 220 -22.84 33.50 14.57
C HIS A 220 -22.78 33.19 13.07
N LEU A 221 -22.71 31.89 12.73
CA LEU A 221 -22.72 31.44 11.33
C LEU A 221 -24.08 31.74 10.69
N GLN A 222 -24.07 32.50 9.59
CA GLN A 222 -25.27 32.93 8.86
C GLN A 222 -25.22 32.44 7.42
N LEU A 223 -26.33 31.88 6.93
CA LEU A 223 -26.51 31.57 5.52
C LEU A 223 -26.71 32.89 4.76
N VAL A 224 -25.71 33.31 3.99
CA VAL A 224 -25.73 34.59 3.24
C VAL A 224 -26.08 34.41 1.77
N SER A 225 -25.94 33.20 1.24
CA SER A 225 -26.41 32.78 -0.09
C SER A 225 -26.65 31.27 -0.07
N ASN A 226 -27.23 30.71 -1.14
CA ASN A 226 -27.31 29.26 -1.31
C ASN A 226 -25.95 28.58 -1.52
N THR A 227 -24.84 29.32 -1.60
CA THR A 227 -23.47 28.80 -1.75
C THR A 227 -22.59 29.06 -0.55
N GLN A 228 -23.02 29.89 0.42
CA GLN A 228 -22.14 30.37 1.48
C GLN A 228 -22.85 30.58 2.83
N ILE A 229 -22.27 29.98 3.86
CA ILE A 229 -22.45 30.30 5.27
C ILE A 229 -21.24 31.12 5.70
N GLN A 230 -21.47 32.23 6.40
CA GLN A 230 -20.42 33.17 6.80
C GLN A 230 -20.42 33.36 8.33
N GLY A 231 -19.23 33.36 8.92
CA GLY A 231 -19.01 33.63 10.35
C GLY A 231 -18.53 35.04 10.65
N LEU A 232 -18.14 35.26 11.91
CA LEU A 232 -17.57 36.53 12.37
C LEU A 232 -16.14 36.76 11.87
N ARG A 233 -15.74 38.03 11.79
CA ARG A 233 -14.33 38.42 11.54
C ARG A 233 -13.44 38.03 12.71
N PHE A 234 -12.14 37.83 12.41
CA PHE A 234 -11.11 37.54 13.42
C PHE A 234 -11.43 36.32 14.28
N TRP A 235 -12.17 35.37 13.71
CA TRP A 235 -12.58 34.17 14.41
C TRP A 235 -11.42 33.20 14.51
N SER A 236 -11.34 32.53 15.66
CA SER A 236 -10.41 31.44 15.92
C SER A 236 -11.13 30.31 16.62
N GLY A 237 -10.80 29.08 16.24
CA GLY A 237 -11.48 27.88 16.71
C GLY A 237 -11.40 26.76 15.68
N THR A 238 -12.19 25.71 15.88
CA THR A 238 -12.25 24.58 14.96
C THR A 238 -13.63 24.43 14.34
N MET A 239 -13.66 24.19 13.03
CA MET A 239 -14.86 23.78 12.29
C MET A 239 -14.69 22.31 11.88
N GLN A 240 -15.63 21.46 12.28
CA GLN A 240 -15.63 20.05 11.94
C GLN A 240 -16.86 19.71 11.12
N ILE A 241 -16.66 19.03 9.99
CA ILE A 241 -17.75 18.62 9.09
C ILE A 241 -17.75 17.12 8.87
N THR A 242 -18.94 16.56 8.72
CA THR A 242 -19.12 15.13 8.48
C THR A 242 -20.45 14.85 7.79
N LYS A 243 -20.48 13.84 6.92
CA LYS A 243 -21.70 13.37 6.26
C LYS A 243 -22.47 12.46 7.22
N ASN A 244 -23.79 12.65 7.31
CA ASN A 244 -24.64 11.87 8.20
C ASN A 244 -25.79 11.17 7.43
N PRO A 245 -25.54 9.97 6.87
CA PRO A 245 -26.58 9.19 6.22
C PRO A 245 -27.51 8.49 7.21
N ALA A 246 -27.14 8.39 8.50
CA ALA A 246 -27.83 7.58 9.50
C ALA A 246 -28.81 8.39 10.38
N GLY A 247 -29.21 9.58 9.95
CA GLY A 247 -30.20 10.41 10.64
C GLY A 247 -29.85 10.68 12.11
N SER A 248 -30.82 10.53 13.00
CA SER A 248 -30.64 10.81 14.43
C SER A 248 -29.65 9.88 15.14
N GLU A 249 -29.53 8.63 14.70
CA GLU A 249 -28.57 7.68 15.30
C GLU A 249 -27.12 8.09 14.99
N GLY A 250 -26.85 8.41 13.72
CA GLY A 250 -25.54 8.92 13.30
C GLY A 250 -25.21 10.25 13.98
N GLU A 251 -26.18 11.16 14.07
CA GLU A 251 -26.00 12.44 14.76
C GLU A 251 -25.62 12.25 16.24
N ALA A 252 -26.27 11.32 16.95
CA ALA A 252 -25.95 11.04 18.34
C ALA A 252 -24.52 10.48 18.53
N LEU A 253 -23.97 9.77 17.54
CA LEU A 253 -22.58 9.28 17.55
C LEU A 253 -21.59 10.42 17.31
N TYR A 254 -21.86 11.25 16.31
CA TYR A 254 -21.02 12.42 16.01
C TYR A 254 -21.03 13.43 17.17
N ASP A 255 -22.19 13.69 17.79
CA ASP A 255 -22.33 14.61 18.91
C ASP A 255 -21.42 14.25 20.10
N LYS A 256 -21.20 12.95 20.35
CA LYS A 256 -20.33 12.47 21.43
C LYS A 256 -18.84 12.68 21.15
N SER A 257 -18.47 12.77 19.87
CA SER A 257 -17.07 12.81 19.41
C SER A 257 -16.66 14.21 18.91
N ALA A 258 -17.64 15.07 18.60
CA ALA A 258 -17.41 16.42 18.09
C ALA A 258 -16.68 17.30 19.12
N GLY A 259 -15.78 18.14 18.64
CA GLY A 259 -14.90 19.01 19.41
C GLY A 259 -13.48 18.47 19.58
N ILE A 260 -13.23 17.19 19.29
CA ILE A 260 -11.88 16.60 19.24
C ILE A 260 -11.58 16.00 17.86
N TYR A 261 -10.31 15.88 17.53
CA TYR A 261 -9.84 15.35 16.25
C TYR A 261 -8.46 14.69 16.37
N PRO A 262 -8.13 13.74 15.48
CA PRO A 262 -6.84 13.09 15.48
C PRO A 262 -5.78 13.98 14.79
N ILE A 263 -4.54 13.96 15.29
CA ILE A 263 -3.39 14.73 14.75
C ILE A 263 -2.18 13.83 14.42
N GLY A 264 -2.41 12.53 14.35
CA GLY A 264 -1.41 11.51 14.07
C GLY A 264 -1.68 10.22 14.81
N ALA A 265 -0.95 9.18 14.43
CA ALA A 265 -1.03 7.87 15.07
C ALA A 265 0.36 7.29 15.31
N ALA A 266 0.43 6.37 16.27
CA ALA A 266 1.54 5.45 16.46
C ALA A 266 1.05 4.03 16.17
N VAL A 267 1.93 3.20 15.59
CA VAL A 267 1.69 1.77 15.45
C VAL A 267 2.64 1.01 16.35
N SER A 268 2.09 0.01 17.02
CA SER A 268 2.83 -1.00 17.75
C SER A 268 2.33 -2.37 17.34
N GLY A 269 3.11 -3.41 17.58
CA GLY A 269 2.70 -4.75 17.26
C GLY A 269 3.66 -5.80 17.77
N SER A 270 3.13 -6.99 17.97
CA SER A 270 3.86 -8.08 18.56
C SER A 270 3.37 -9.42 18.07
N THR A 271 4.22 -10.43 18.19
CA THR A 271 3.87 -11.82 17.91
C THR A 271 4.10 -12.69 19.14
N LEU A 272 3.22 -13.65 19.35
CA LEU A 272 3.32 -14.64 20.43
C LEU A 272 2.62 -15.94 20.02
N ASN A 273 3.35 -17.05 19.98
CA ASN A 273 2.80 -18.39 19.72
C ASN A 273 1.91 -18.48 18.46
N GLY A 274 2.34 -17.87 17.35
CA GLY A 274 1.57 -17.86 16.09
C GLY A 274 0.46 -16.82 16.02
N LEU A 275 0.23 -16.07 17.10
CA LEU A 275 -0.66 -14.92 17.10
C LEU A 275 0.11 -13.64 16.76
N GLY A 276 -0.42 -12.85 15.84
CA GLY A 276 0.04 -11.49 15.57
C GLY A 276 -0.96 -10.48 16.12
N LYS A 277 -0.46 -9.37 16.68
CA LYS A 277 -1.28 -8.21 17.04
C LYS A 277 -0.61 -6.94 16.55
N TYR A 278 -1.41 -6.00 16.08
CA TYR A 278 -0.96 -4.63 15.87
C TYR A 278 -2.04 -3.64 16.32
N THR A 279 -1.58 -2.53 16.87
CA THR A 279 -2.45 -1.50 17.43
C THR A 279 -2.11 -0.16 16.79
N ILE A 280 -3.12 0.51 16.25
CA ILE A 280 -3.05 1.91 15.83
C ILE A 280 -3.60 2.75 16.99
N SER A 281 -2.81 3.65 17.55
CA SER A 281 -3.20 4.55 18.65
C SER A 281 -3.11 6.00 18.21
N TRP A 282 -4.21 6.74 18.32
CA TRP A 282 -4.27 8.13 17.85
C TRP A 282 -3.85 9.12 18.93
N ARG A 283 -3.22 10.21 18.49
CA ARG A 283 -3.06 11.42 19.30
C ARG A 283 -4.22 12.36 19.03
N ILE A 284 -4.80 12.89 20.09
CA ILE A 284 -6.03 13.68 20.07
C ILE A 284 -5.72 15.14 20.42
N GLN A 285 -6.38 16.06 19.74
CA GLN A 285 -6.40 17.48 20.08
C GLN A 285 -7.84 18.02 20.03
N GLY A 286 -8.09 19.18 20.65
CA GLY A 286 -9.38 19.87 20.63
C GLY A 286 -9.93 20.14 22.03
N LEU A 287 -11.25 20.23 22.15
CA LEU A 287 -11.98 20.48 23.39
C LEU A 287 -12.04 19.21 24.25
N ILE A 288 -11.07 19.07 25.14
CA ILE A 288 -11.03 17.97 26.13
C ILE A 288 -11.93 18.34 27.31
N THR A 289 -13.04 17.60 27.47
CA THR A 289 -13.99 17.74 28.58
C THR A 289 -13.81 16.63 29.62
N TYR A 290 -14.58 16.66 30.71
CA TYR A 290 -14.68 15.54 31.65
C TYR A 290 -16.12 15.00 31.71
N PRO A 291 -16.36 13.70 31.44
CA PRO A 291 -15.38 12.73 30.91
C PRO A 291 -14.88 13.12 29.49
N PRO A 292 -13.68 12.68 29.10
CA PRO A 292 -13.14 12.99 27.78
C PRO A 292 -13.98 12.30 26.69
N PRO A 293 -14.28 12.99 25.57
CA PRO A 293 -14.86 12.33 24.41
C PRO A 293 -13.82 11.40 23.77
N SER A 294 -14.28 10.36 23.10
CA SER A 294 -13.43 9.49 22.27
C SER A 294 -13.60 9.84 20.79
N LEU A 295 -12.57 9.56 20.00
CA LEU A 295 -12.61 9.74 18.56
C LEU A 295 -13.64 8.82 17.91
N LEU A 296 -14.27 9.33 16.85
CA LEU A 296 -14.98 8.53 15.87
C LEU A 296 -14.09 8.40 14.64
N MET A 297 -13.72 7.17 14.30
CA MET A 297 -12.80 6.84 13.23
C MET A 297 -13.43 5.78 12.30
N TYR A 298 -13.21 5.87 10.99
CA TYR A 298 -13.72 4.94 9.99
C TYR A 298 -12.74 3.81 9.73
N ALA A 299 -13.16 2.59 10.02
CA ALA A 299 -12.40 1.37 9.79
C ALA A 299 -12.81 0.73 8.45
N LEU A 300 -11.80 0.39 7.63
CA LEU A 300 -11.97 -0.40 6.40
C LEU A 300 -12.41 -1.85 6.71
N PRO A 301 -13.02 -2.57 5.75
CA PRO A 301 -13.51 -3.94 5.96
C PRO A 301 -12.50 -4.91 6.59
N HIS A 302 -11.24 -4.87 6.14
CA HIS A 302 -10.19 -5.74 6.68
C HIS A 302 -9.83 -5.45 8.15
N HIS A 303 -9.96 -4.21 8.62
CA HIS A 303 -9.82 -3.87 10.04
C HIS A 303 -10.95 -4.53 10.85
N ILE A 304 -12.20 -4.39 10.38
CA ILE A 304 -13.37 -4.97 11.04
C ILE A 304 -13.24 -6.49 11.20
N GLN A 305 -12.68 -7.15 10.18
CA GLN A 305 -12.45 -8.60 10.17
C GLN A 305 -11.33 -9.05 11.13
N SER A 306 -10.41 -8.16 11.50
CA SER A 306 -9.24 -8.48 12.33
C SER A 306 -9.31 -7.88 13.73
N PHE A 307 -10.28 -7.03 14.05
CA PHE A 307 -10.40 -6.47 15.40
C PHE A 307 -10.42 -7.55 16.50
N ASP A 308 -9.70 -7.27 17.57
CA ASP A 308 -9.84 -8.04 18.80
C ASP A 308 -11.22 -7.82 19.46
N SER A 309 -11.49 -8.60 20.50
CA SER A 309 -12.81 -8.59 21.16
C SER A 309 -13.16 -7.25 21.78
N GLU A 310 -12.16 -6.51 22.29
CA GLU A 310 -12.39 -5.19 22.89
C GLU A 310 -12.69 -4.15 21.81
N THR A 311 -11.83 -4.04 20.80
CA THR A 311 -12.01 -3.09 19.69
C THR A 311 -13.35 -3.34 18.97
N SER A 312 -13.72 -4.61 18.76
CA SER A 312 -14.98 -4.97 18.11
C SER A 312 -16.24 -4.49 18.86
N ARG A 313 -16.18 -4.23 20.18
CA ARG A 313 -17.33 -3.70 20.94
C ARG A 313 -17.63 -2.23 20.64
N HIS A 314 -16.66 -1.52 20.07
CA HIS A 314 -16.76 -0.09 19.76
C HIS A 314 -17.30 0.20 18.34
N LYS A 315 -17.56 -0.85 17.55
CA LYS A 315 -18.18 -0.72 16.22
C LYS A 315 -19.59 -0.14 16.33
N THR A 316 -19.95 0.68 15.35
CA THR A 316 -21.28 1.29 15.26
C THR A 316 -21.98 0.85 13.97
N ASN A 317 -23.24 1.26 13.80
CA ASN A 317 -23.99 1.05 12.56
C ASN A 317 -23.77 2.16 11.52
N LEU A 318 -22.99 3.19 11.85
CA LEU A 318 -22.72 4.30 10.94
C LEU A 318 -21.69 3.88 9.90
N GLN A 319 -22.06 4.01 8.64
CA GLN A 319 -21.31 3.51 7.49
C GLN A 319 -21.18 4.59 6.41
N LEU A 320 -20.05 4.59 5.71
CA LEU A 320 -19.80 5.44 4.54
C LEU A 320 -19.07 4.66 3.47
N GLN A 321 -19.39 4.94 2.21
CA GLN A 321 -18.77 4.30 1.07
C GLN A 321 -17.35 4.85 0.90
N THR A 322 -16.36 3.97 0.80
CA THR A 322 -15.03 4.37 0.32
C THR A 322 -14.99 4.30 -1.21
N THR A 323 -14.05 5.01 -1.81
CA THR A 323 -13.88 5.01 -3.27
C THR A 323 -13.52 3.61 -3.81
N THR A 324 -12.60 2.87 -3.17
CA THR A 324 -12.05 1.60 -3.71
C THR A 324 -11.89 0.46 -2.69
N LYS A 325 -12.30 0.65 -1.42
CA LYS A 325 -12.11 -0.32 -0.32
C LYS A 325 -13.41 -0.84 0.29
N GLY A 326 -14.53 -0.74 -0.43
CA GLY A 326 -15.86 -1.12 0.07
C GLY A 326 -16.44 -0.13 1.08
N VAL A 327 -17.28 -0.60 1.99
CA VAL A 327 -17.96 0.25 2.97
C VAL A 327 -17.14 0.34 4.25
N ALA A 328 -16.76 1.55 4.66
CA ALA A 328 -16.11 1.80 5.94
C ALA A 328 -17.14 1.93 7.06
N ILE A 329 -16.80 1.41 8.24
CA ILE A 329 -17.66 1.41 9.43
C ILE A 329 -17.05 2.31 10.50
N ALA A 330 -17.86 3.20 11.07
CA ALA A 330 -17.41 4.05 12.17
C ALA A 330 -17.24 3.26 13.47
N VAL A 331 -16.14 3.53 14.16
CA VAL A 331 -15.73 2.94 15.44
C VAL A 331 -15.40 4.07 16.40
N VAL A 332 -15.97 4.04 17.61
CA VAL A 332 -15.76 5.08 18.62
C VAL A 332 -14.71 4.60 19.62
N ALA A 333 -13.44 4.88 19.34
CA ALA A 333 -12.28 4.48 20.16
C ALA A 333 -11.03 5.30 19.82
N ASP A 334 -10.14 5.45 20.79
CA ASP A 334 -8.87 6.19 20.67
C ASP A 334 -7.67 5.30 20.27
N SER A 335 -7.91 4.00 20.16
CA SER A 335 -7.00 3.02 19.56
C SER A 335 -7.77 1.83 19.03
N TRP A 336 -7.26 1.18 17.98
CA TRP A 336 -7.75 -0.11 17.49
C TRP A 336 -6.66 -1.16 17.59
N THR A 337 -7.01 -2.33 18.10
CA THR A 337 -6.15 -3.50 18.07
C THR A 337 -6.72 -4.53 17.10
N MET A 338 -5.89 -4.89 16.13
CA MET A 338 -6.14 -5.94 15.16
C MET A 338 -5.32 -7.17 15.54
N GLN A 339 -5.85 -8.35 15.23
CA GLN A 339 -5.33 -9.64 15.63
C GLN A 339 -5.35 -10.60 14.44
N GLU A 340 -4.16 -11.10 14.10
CA GLU A 340 -3.94 -12.15 13.11
C GLU A 340 -3.81 -13.49 13.84
N GLN A 341 -4.77 -14.39 13.60
CA GLN A 341 -4.91 -15.64 14.40
C GLN A 341 -3.89 -16.72 14.03
N SER A 342 -3.31 -16.64 12.83
CA SER A 342 -2.46 -17.70 12.29
C SER A 342 -1.36 -17.11 11.44
N LEU A 343 -0.31 -16.63 12.11
CA LEU A 343 0.89 -16.16 11.43
C LEU A 343 1.57 -17.31 10.66
N PRO A 344 2.10 -17.04 9.46
CA PRO A 344 2.70 -18.05 8.59
C PRO A 344 4.13 -18.42 9.04
N LEU A 345 4.31 -18.85 10.30
CA LEU A 345 5.62 -19.02 10.92
C LEU A 345 6.51 -20.08 10.23
N ASP A 346 5.91 -21.07 9.58
CA ASP A 346 6.58 -22.24 9.00
C ASP A 346 6.92 -22.09 7.50
N ILE A 347 6.54 -20.98 6.87
CA ILE A 347 7.01 -20.65 5.52
C ILE A 347 8.52 -20.40 5.57
N GLY A 348 9.29 -21.23 4.86
CA GLY A 348 10.74 -21.11 4.65
C GLY A 348 11.07 -20.92 3.17
N PHE A 349 12.22 -21.42 2.72
CA PHE A 349 12.61 -21.41 1.30
C PHE A 349 11.95 -22.54 0.48
N ALA A 350 11.60 -23.66 1.11
CA ALA A 350 10.96 -24.79 0.44
C ALA A 350 9.53 -24.45 -0.01
N PRO A 351 9.03 -25.10 -1.08
CA PRO A 351 7.62 -25.02 -1.47
C PRO A 351 6.67 -25.26 -0.29
N TRP A 352 5.61 -24.46 -0.21
CA TRP A 352 4.71 -24.45 0.93
C TRP A 352 3.25 -24.27 0.50
N THR A 353 2.34 -24.90 1.24
CA THR A 353 0.89 -24.71 1.10
C THR A 353 0.21 -24.65 2.46
N PRO A 354 -0.86 -23.84 2.62
CA PRO A 354 -1.60 -23.72 3.87
C PRO A 354 -2.04 -25.08 4.43
N GLY A 355 -1.90 -25.25 5.74
CA GLY A 355 -2.32 -26.47 6.44
C GLY A 355 -1.37 -27.67 6.26
N THR A 356 -0.31 -27.55 5.45
CA THR A 356 0.78 -28.54 5.40
C THR A 356 2.10 -27.88 5.76
N ARG A 357 3.06 -28.67 6.25
CA ARG A 357 4.42 -28.15 6.46
C ARG A 357 5.10 -27.92 5.12
N SER A 358 6.10 -27.05 5.10
CA SER A 358 7.06 -26.91 3.99
C SER A 358 7.46 -28.29 3.45
N ARG A 359 7.34 -28.48 2.12
CA ARG A 359 7.57 -29.75 1.45
C ARG A 359 8.91 -29.73 0.73
N SER A 360 9.81 -30.62 1.16
CA SER A 360 11.15 -30.75 0.60
C SER A 360 11.42 -32.12 -0.02
N THR A 361 10.46 -33.04 0.02
CA THR A 361 10.63 -34.39 -0.53
C THR A 361 10.16 -34.44 -1.98
N LEU A 362 11.00 -35.02 -2.84
CA LEU A 362 10.76 -35.24 -4.27
C LEU A 362 10.98 -36.73 -4.58
N SER A 363 10.26 -37.30 -5.54
CA SER A 363 10.57 -38.66 -6.01
C SER A 363 11.91 -38.70 -6.74
N VAL A 364 12.48 -39.90 -6.83
CA VAL A 364 13.74 -40.14 -7.57
C VAL A 364 13.61 -39.71 -9.04
N ALA A 365 12.47 -40.00 -9.67
CA ALA A 365 12.23 -39.62 -11.06
C ALA A 365 12.15 -38.10 -11.23
N ALA A 366 11.48 -37.40 -10.31
CA ALA A 366 11.41 -35.95 -10.31
C ALA A 366 12.80 -35.32 -10.12
N MET A 367 13.56 -35.80 -9.13
CA MET A 367 14.92 -35.32 -8.86
C MET A 367 15.84 -35.47 -10.08
N GLN A 368 15.80 -36.60 -10.79
CA GLN A 368 16.62 -36.82 -11.99
C GLN A 368 16.35 -35.78 -13.08
N LEU A 369 15.08 -35.48 -13.36
CA LEU A 369 14.72 -34.49 -14.36
C LEU A 369 15.10 -33.07 -13.92
N ILE A 370 14.79 -32.71 -12.67
CA ILE A 370 15.11 -31.39 -12.13
C ILE A 370 16.64 -31.18 -12.13
N GLN A 371 17.43 -32.20 -11.76
CA GLN A 371 18.89 -32.14 -11.82
C GLN A 371 19.41 -31.84 -13.23
N GLN A 372 18.87 -32.49 -14.26
CA GLN A 372 19.27 -32.23 -15.65
C GLN A 372 19.02 -30.78 -16.06
N VAL A 373 17.87 -30.23 -15.67
CA VAL A 373 17.54 -28.82 -15.93
C VAL A 373 18.41 -27.88 -15.10
N ALA A 374 18.66 -28.20 -13.83
CA ALA A 374 19.48 -27.41 -12.92
C ALA A 374 20.92 -27.29 -13.40
N VAL A 375 21.51 -28.38 -13.93
CA VAL A 375 22.84 -28.32 -14.56
C VAL A 375 22.87 -27.31 -15.70
N SER A 376 21.83 -27.28 -16.55
CA SER A 376 21.74 -26.31 -17.64
C SER A 376 21.62 -24.86 -17.12
N GLU A 377 20.72 -24.61 -16.17
CA GLU A 377 20.49 -23.26 -15.62
C GLU A 377 21.68 -22.73 -14.79
N ILE A 378 22.41 -23.60 -14.08
CA ILE A 378 23.63 -23.23 -13.34
C ILE A 378 24.78 -22.84 -14.27
N ASN A 379 24.85 -23.43 -15.46
CA ASN A 379 25.88 -23.11 -16.46
C ASN A 379 25.51 -21.92 -17.38
N GLN A 380 24.37 -21.25 -17.15
CA GLN A 380 24.06 -20.01 -17.86
C GLN A 380 25.02 -18.89 -17.47
N ASP A 381 25.12 -17.86 -18.31
CA ASP A 381 25.84 -16.64 -17.95
C ASP A 381 24.98 -15.78 -17.01
N TYR A 382 25.37 -15.75 -15.73
CA TYR A 382 24.67 -14.99 -14.69
C TYR A 382 24.82 -13.48 -14.94
N ASN A 383 26.02 -13.02 -15.29
CA ASN A 383 26.28 -11.59 -15.47
C ASN A 383 25.51 -11.02 -16.67
N ALA A 384 25.43 -11.77 -17.78
CA ALA A 384 24.68 -11.36 -18.96
C ALA A 384 23.18 -11.16 -18.67
N GLN A 385 22.63 -11.84 -17.65
CA GLN A 385 21.21 -11.75 -17.28
C GLN A 385 20.95 -10.85 -16.07
N THR A 386 21.96 -10.55 -15.26
CA THR A 386 21.79 -9.83 -13.98
C THR A 386 22.45 -8.45 -13.97
N ASN A 387 23.41 -8.15 -14.83
CA ASN A 387 24.02 -6.82 -14.92
C ASN A 387 23.33 -5.99 -16.00
N LEU A 388 22.04 -5.72 -15.80
CA LEU A 388 21.20 -4.97 -16.73
C LEU A 388 21.10 -3.49 -16.31
N ASP A 389 20.52 -2.67 -17.18
CA ASP A 389 20.27 -1.23 -16.96
C ASP A 389 19.01 -0.97 -16.10
N SER A 390 18.71 -1.90 -15.20
CA SER A 390 17.50 -1.90 -14.39
C SER A 390 17.69 -2.71 -13.11
N MET A 391 17.43 -2.10 -11.95
CA MET A 391 17.34 -2.82 -10.68
C MET A 391 16.24 -3.89 -10.71
N TYR A 392 15.09 -3.61 -11.34
CA TYR A 392 13.96 -4.55 -11.43
C TYR A 392 14.31 -5.86 -12.15
N PHE A 393 14.63 -5.80 -13.45
CA PHE A 393 14.97 -7.00 -14.22
C PHE A 393 16.22 -7.72 -13.71
N SER A 394 17.24 -6.97 -13.25
CA SER A 394 18.42 -7.56 -12.61
C SER A 394 18.05 -8.33 -11.34
N GLY A 395 17.20 -7.74 -10.48
CA GLY A 395 16.68 -8.37 -9.28
C GLY A 395 15.91 -9.65 -9.60
N LYS A 396 15.00 -9.61 -10.59
CA LYS A 396 14.25 -10.79 -11.04
C LYS A 396 15.19 -11.94 -11.43
N ALA A 397 16.22 -11.67 -12.23
CA ALA A 397 17.20 -12.66 -12.64
C ALA A 397 18.04 -13.19 -11.46
N LEU A 398 18.44 -12.32 -10.52
CA LEU A 398 19.16 -12.72 -9.30
C LEU A 398 18.32 -13.67 -8.44
N ALA A 399 17.04 -13.35 -8.21
CA ALA A 399 16.14 -14.18 -7.44
C ALA A 399 15.84 -15.51 -8.14
N LYS A 400 15.72 -15.51 -9.47
CA LYS A 400 15.64 -16.74 -10.28
C LYS A 400 16.81 -17.68 -9.96
N PHE A 401 18.03 -17.18 -10.06
CA PHE A 401 19.23 -18.00 -9.80
C PHE A 401 19.35 -18.40 -8.32
N ALA A 402 18.92 -17.56 -7.39
CA ALA A 402 18.83 -17.94 -5.98
C ALA A 402 17.89 -19.14 -5.77
N MET A 403 16.73 -19.17 -6.44
CA MET A 403 15.82 -20.32 -6.39
C MET A 403 16.44 -21.58 -7.01
N VAL A 404 17.21 -21.46 -8.11
CA VAL A 404 17.95 -22.57 -8.72
C VAL A 404 18.99 -23.15 -7.76
N VAL A 405 19.81 -22.29 -7.16
CA VAL A 405 20.87 -22.70 -6.23
C VAL A 405 20.26 -23.35 -4.98
N TYR A 406 19.22 -22.75 -4.41
CA TYR A 406 18.49 -23.34 -3.28
C TYR A 406 17.91 -24.72 -3.63
N THR A 407 17.24 -24.85 -4.78
CA THR A 407 16.66 -26.13 -5.24
C THR A 407 17.73 -27.20 -5.36
N THR A 408 18.86 -26.85 -5.97
CA THR A 408 19.97 -27.76 -6.20
C THR A 408 20.58 -28.23 -4.88
N HIS A 409 20.74 -27.33 -3.91
CA HIS A 409 21.28 -27.67 -2.60
C HIS A 409 20.29 -28.47 -1.74
N ASP A 410 19.12 -27.90 -1.44
CA ASP A 410 18.22 -28.40 -0.40
C ASP A 410 17.21 -29.45 -0.92
N LEU A 411 16.83 -29.39 -2.19
CA LEU A 411 15.79 -30.28 -2.75
C LEU A 411 16.38 -31.45 -3.55
N LEU A 412 17.51 -31.24 -4.23
CA LEU A 412 18.21 -32.29 -4.97
C LEU A 412 19.33 -32.96 -4.17
N ASN A 413 19.78 -32.34 -3.07
CA ASN A 413 20.93 -32.80 -2.29
C ASN A 413 22.21 -32.91 -3.14
N GLU A 414 22.46 -31.90 -3.98
CA GLU A 414 23.62 -31.79 -4.89
C GLU A 414 24.52 -30.59 -4.49
N PRO A 415 25.20 -30.66 -3.33
CA PRO A 415 25.90 -29.50 -2.74
C PRO A 415 27.07 -28.99 -3.59
N ASP A 416 27.79 -29.86 -4.30
CA ASP A 416 28.91 -29.45 -5.16
C ASP A 416 28.41 -28.64 -6.36
N LEU A 417 27.34 -29.09 -7.02
CA LEU A 417 26.71 -28.37 -8.12
C LEU A 417 26.11 -27.04 -7.64
N ALA A 418 25.45 -27.05 -6.48
CA ALA A 418 24.92 -25.83 -5.89
C ALA A 418 26.02 -24.81 -5.55
N THR A 419 27.20 -25.26 -5.11
CA THR A 419 28.35 -24.40 -4.82
C THR A 419 28.81 -23.65 -6.08
N LEU A 420 28.86 -24.32 -7.23
CA LEU A 420 29.20 -23.68 -8.51
C LEU A 420 28.23 -22.54 -8.86
N GLY A 421 26.93 -22.76 -8.68
CA GLY A 421 25.92 -21.72 -8.90
C GLY A 421 25.97 -20.62 -7.85
N LEU A 422 26.22 -20.97 -6.58
CA LEU A 422 26.33 -20.03 -5.48
C LEU A 422 27.50 -19.05 -5.67
N ASP A 423 28.65 -19.53 -6.14
CA ASP A 423 29.82 -18.68 -6.40
C ASP A 423 29.55 -17.69 -7.54
N GLN A 424 28.87 -18.12 -8.61
CA GLN A 424 28.42 -17.22 -9.68
C GLN A 424 27.40 -16.20 -9.16
N LEU A 425 26.44 -16.63 -8.33
CA LEU A 425 25.43 -15.75 -7.74
C LEU A 425 26.05 -14.69 -6.83
N LYS A 426 27.05 -15.06 -6.02
CA LYS A 426 27.83 -14.12 -5.20
C LYS A 426 28.55 -13.09 -6.06
N GLY A 427 29.15 -13.52 -7.18
CA GLY A 427 29.77 -12.61 -8.15
C GLY A 427 28.78 -11.63 -8.76
N ALA A 428 27.62 -12.13 -9.21
CA ALA A 428 26.57 -11.32 -9.81
C ALA A 428 26.00 -10.26 -8.85
N ILE A 429 25.64 -10.65 -7.61
CA ILE A 429 25.12 -9.70 -6.62
C ILE A 429 26.19 -8.73 -6.12
N ALA A 430 27.48 -9.09 -6.18
CA ALA A 430 28.57 -8.21 -5.73
C ALA A 430 28.66 -6.93 -6.56
N VAL A 431 28.26 -6.95 -7.83
CA VAL A 431 28.14 -5.74 -8.67
C VAL A 431 27.25 -4.70 -7.98
N PHE A 432 26.13 -5.13 -7.42
CA PHE A 432 25.17 -4.25 -6.72
C PHE A 432 25.61 -3.93 -5.29
N ALA A 433 26.14 -4.92 -4.56
CA ALA A 433 26.60 -4.71 -3.18
C ALA A 433 27.79 -3.74 -3.09
N THR A 434 28.61 -3.68 -4.14
CA THR A 434 29.72 -2.71 -4.30
C THR A 434 29.33 -1.47 -5.08
N ASN A 435 28.06 -1.35 -5.50
CA ASN A 435 27.46 -0.21 -6.18
C ASN A 435 28.08 0.12 -7.55
N GLN A 436 28.38 -0.91 -8.35
CA GLN A 436 29.06 -0.85 -9.65
C GLN A 436 28.14 -1.22 -10.84
N GLN A 437 26.84 -1.43 -10.61
CA GLN A 437 25.87 -1.66 -11.68
C GLN A 437 25.74 -0.45 -12.61
N ILE A 438 25.13 -0.62 -13.78
CA ILE A 438 25.00 0.41 -14.83
C ILE A 438 24.44 1.73 -14.30
N TYR A 439 23.41 1.66 -13.45
CA TYR A 439 22.89 2.80 -12.70
C TYR A 439 23.09 2.58 -11.19
N PRO A 440 24.22 3.05 -10.62
CA PRO A 440 24.49 2.93 -9.20
C PRO A 440 23.38 3.55 -8.34
N LEU A 441 23.17 3.01 -7.15
CA LEU A 441 22.28 3.60 -6.16
C LEU A 441 22.95 4.82 -5.52
N VAL A 442 22.13 5.82 -5.18
CA VAL A 442 22.54 7.03 -4.47
C VAL A 442 21.59 7.26 -3.30
N TYR A 443 22.09 7.83 -2.21
CA TYR A 443 21.22 8.33 -1.14
C TYR A 443 20.76 9.75 -1.47
N ASP A 444 19.48 9.90 -1.76
CA ASP A 444 18.86 11.21 -1.89
C ASP A 444 18.60 11.82 -0.51
N THR A 445 19.27 12.95 -0.25
CA THR A 445 19.14 13.74 0.98
C THR A 445 17.92 14.67 0.97
N VAL A 446 17.25 14.86 -0.19
CA VAL A 446 16.05 15.69 -0.32
C VAL A 446 14.83 14.96 0.24
N TRP A 447 14.61 13.71 -0.18
CA TRP A 447 13.49 12.84 0.24
C TRP A 447 13.92 11.64 1.11
N ASN A 448 15.19 11.62 1.52
CA ASN A 448 15.75 10.73 2.54
C ASN A 448 15.55 9.25 2.20
N GLY A 449 16.15 8.80 1.09
CA GLY A 449 16.08 7.39 0.70
C GLY A 449 17.12 7.00 -0.33
N VAL A 450 17.21 5.70 -0.61
CA VAL A 450 18.13 5.17 -1.62
C VAL A 450 17.38 4.99 -2.92
N VAL A 451 17.92 5.56 -4.00
CA VAL A 451 17.28 5.57 -5.32
C VAL A 451 18.30 5.22 -6.41
N SER A 452 17.85 4.69 -7.54
CA SER A 452 18.69 4.54 -8.72
C SER A 452 19.17 5.91 -9.24
N SER A 453 20.40 5.96 -9.74
CA SER A 453 20.94 7.10 -10.48
C SER A 453 20.37 7.26 -11.89
N GLY A 454 19.57 6.31 -12.37
CA GLY A 454 19.05 6.22 -13.74
C GLY A 454 18.48 7.54 -14.26
N SER A 455 17.47 8.13 -13.61
CA SER A 455 16.87 9.39 -14.09
C SER A 455 17.80 10.59 -13.98
N TYR A 456 18.80 10.59 -13.07
CA TYR A 456 19.81 11.66 -13.02
C TYR A 456 20.74 11.62 -14.23
N ILE A 457 20.96 10.43 -14.81
CA ILE A 457 21.83 10.21 -15.96
C ILE A 457 21.07 10.41 -17.27
N THR A 458 19.86 9.85 -17.38
CA THR A 458 19.09 9.85 -18.63
C THR A 458 18.19 11.07 -18.78
N GLY A 459 17.80 11.71 -17.67
CA GLY A 459 16.77 12.76 -17.66
C GLY A 459 15.33 12.23 -17.81
N ASP A 460 15.12 10.91 -17.87
CA ASP A 460 13.80 10.29 -17.98
C ASP A 460 13.25 9.91 -16.61
N SER A 461 12.12 10.51 -16.21
CA SER A 461 11.44 10.19 -14.95
C SER A 461 10.84 8.78 -14.90
N GLY A 462 10.65 8.14 -16.05
CA GLY A 462 10.19 6.76 -16.16
C GLY A 462 11.32 5.72 -16.15
N GLN A 463 12.58 6.15 -16.16
CA GLN A 463 13.72 5.23 -16.08
C GLN A 463 13.62 4.34 -14.85
N GLU A 464 13.85 3.04 -15.03
CA GLU A 464 13.63 2.02 -14.00
C GLU A 464 12.26 2.14 -13.34
N PHE A 465 11.20 2.27 -14.14
CA PHE A 465 9.81 2.34 -13.67
C PHE A 465 9.57 3.48 -12.65
N GLY A 466 10.39 4.53 -12.72
CA GLY A 466 10.33 5.65 -11.78
C GLY A 466 10.99 5.38 -10.43
N ASN A 467 11.94 4.44 -10.34
CA ASN A 467 12.69 4.18 -9.10
C ASN A 467 13.37 5.44 -8.56
N THR A 468 13.96 6.28 -9.42
CA THR A 468 14.52 7.56 -8.97
C THR A 468 13.49 8.46 -8.29
N TYR A 469 12.22 8.32 -8.67
CA TYR A 469 11.08 9.07 -8.14
C TYR A 469 10.35 8.31 -7.02
N TYR A 470 11.00 7.33 -6.38
CA TYR A 470 10.46 6.51 -5.28
C TYR A 470 9.32 5.56 -5.66
N SER A 471 9.13 5.27 -6.95
CA SER A 471 8.22 4.19 -7.33
C SER A 471 8.86 2.82 -7.11
N ASP A 472 8.06 1.87 -6.63
CA ASP A 472 8.33 0.43 -6.76
C ASP A 472 9.56 -0.10 -5.99
N HIS A 473 10.02 0.63 -4.97
CA HIS A 473 11.17 0.21 -4.15
C HIS A 473 10.98 -1.16 -3.49
N HIS A 474 9.79 -1.47 -2.97
CA HIS A 474 9.49 -2.79 -2.39
C HIS A 474 9.55 -3.90 -3.44
N PHE A 475 9.02 -3.66 -4.65
CA PHE A 475 9.12 -4.62 -5.76
C PHE A 475 10.58 -4.88 -6.14
N HIS A 476 11.33 -3.80 -6.42
CA HIS A 476 12.70 -3.90 -6.91
C HIS A 476 13.60 -4.52 -5.84
N TYR A 477 13.60 -3.95 -4.63
CA TYR A 477 14.54 -4.33 -3.58
C TYR A 477 14.20 -5.67 -2.94
N GLY A 478 12.93 -6.10 -2.98
CA GLY A 478 12.50 -7.41 -2.51
C GLY A 478 13.29 -8.56 -3.14
N TYR A 479 13.58 -8.46 -4.44
CA TYR A 479 14.39 -9.46 -5.16
C TYR A 479 15.84 -9.54 -4.66
N PHE A 480 16.48 -8.42 -4.38
CA PHE A 480 17.85 -8.39 -3.84
C PHE A 480 17.89 -8.90 -2.40
N ILE A 481 16.91 -8.52 -1.58
CA ILE A 481 16.77 -8.98 -0.19
C ILE A 481 16.57 -10.51 -0.16
N TYR A 482 15.71 -11.05 -1.02
CA TYR A 482 15.49 -12.49 -1.14
C TYR A 482 16.77 -13.22 -1.58
N THR A 483 17.44 -12.72 -2.62
CA THR A 483 18.70 -13.29 -3.12
C THR A 483 19.76 -13.33 -2.01
N ALA A 484 19.92 -12.23 -1.29
CA ALA A 484 20.84 -12.14 -0.15
C ALA A 484 20.49 -13.12 0.97
N ALA A 485 19.20 -13.32 1.26
CA ALA A 485 18.75 -14.29 2.26
C ALA A 485 19.12 -15.73 1.88
N VAL A 486 18.98 -16.11 0.60
CA VAL A 486 19.42 -17.43 0.11
C VAL A 486 20.94 -17.59 0.19
N ILE A 487 21.70 -16.58 -0.25
CA ILE A 487 23.18 -16.63 -0.18
C ILE A 487 23.63 -16.78 1.28
N ALA A 488 23.10 -15.98 2.19
CA ALA A 488 23.51 -16.01 3.60
C ALA A 488 23.03 -17.29 4.32
N TYR A 489 21.96 -17.92 3.86
CA TYR A 489 21.52 -19.22 4.36
C TYR A 489 22.53 -20.33 3.99
N LEU A 490 23.03 -20.31 2.75
CA LEU A 490 23.97 -21.33 2.24
C LEU A 490 25.43 -21.04 2.61
N ASP A 491 25.80 -19.76 2.74
CA ASP A 491 27.12 -19.30 3.18
C ASP A 491 27.00 -18.10 4.14
N PRO A 492 26.90 -18.36 5.45
CA PRO A 492 26.82 -17.32 6.47
C PRO A 492 28.03 -16.37 6.52
N SER A 493 29.18 -16.76 5.96
CA SER A 493 30.38 -15.90 5.97
C SER A 493 30.19 -14.63 5.12
N TRP A 494 29.31 -14.70 4.11
CA TRP A 494 28.96 -13.59 3.22
C TRP A 494 28.35 -12.38 3.96
N LEU A 495 27.71 -12.62 5.12
CA LEU A 495 27.06 -11.59 5.93
C LEU A 495 28.02 -10.50 6.40
N SER A 496 29.26 -10.87 6.72
CA SER A 496 30.26 -9.96 7.29
C SER A 496 30.53 -8.73 6.43
N LEU A 497 30.43 -8.87 5.10
CA LEU A 497 30.68 -7.80 4.14
C LEU A 497 29.40 -7.10 3.68
N ASN A 498 28.27 -7.82 3.62
CA ASN A 498 27.11 -7.36 2.85
C ASN A 498 25.87 -7.04 3.70
N LYS A 499 25.83 -7.42 4.99
CA LYS A 499 24.65 -7.23 5.85
C LYS A 499 24.18 -5.77 5.90
N ALA A 500 25.12 -4.82 5.98
CA ALA A 500 24.80 -3.40 6.05
C ALA A 500 24.13 -2.88 4.76
N TRP A 501 24.57 -3.37 3.60
CA TRP A 501 23.98 -3.02 2.30
C TRP A 501 22.55 -3.54 2.19
N VAL A 502 22.31 -4.83 2.49
CA VAL A 502 20.95 -5.41 2.46
C VAL A 502 20.03 -4.72 3.47
N ASN A 503 20.50 -4.48 4.69
CA ASN A 503 19.73 -3.75 5.70
C ASN A 503 19.38 -2.32 5.24
N THR A 504 20.20 -1.69 4.40
CA THR A 504 19.90 -0.36 3.84
C THR A 504 18.70 -0.42 2.89
N LEU A 505 18.59 -1.47 2.06
CA LEU A 505 17.43 -1.69 1.19
C LEU A 505 16.14 -1.92 2.00
N VAL A 506 16.24 -2.71 3.08
CA VAL A 506 15.11 -2.94 4.00
C VAL A 506 14.70 -1.64 4.70
N ARG A 507 15.67 -0.85 5.20
CA ARG A 507 15.42 0.44 5.87
C ARG A 507 14.74 1.42 4.93
N ASP A 508 15.16 1.49 3.66
CA ASP A 508 14.54 2.41 2.71
C ASP A 508 13.06 2.12 2.47
N ALA A 509 12.71 0.87 2.18
CA ALA A 509 11.34 0.50 1.82
C ALA A 509 10.43 0.32 3.05
N ALA A 510 10.98 -0.16 4.18
CA ALA A 510 10.20 -0.64 5.33
C ALA A 510 10.84 -0.35 6.70
N ASN A 511 11.49 0.80 6.88
CA ASN A 511 11.99 1.21 8.20
C ASN A 511 10.87 1.10 9.27
N PRO A 512 11.03 0.25 10.30
CA PRO A 512 9.98 -0.03 11.28
C PRO A 512 9.97 0.98 12.43
N SER A 513 10.89 1.94 12.49
CA SER A 513 11.02 2.79 13.67
C SER A 513 11.52 4.19 13.35
N THR A 514 10.93 5.18 14.00
CA THR A 514 11.40 6.58 13.93
C THR A 514 12.72 6.81 14.67
N GLN A 515 13.26 5.78 15.36
CA GLN A 515 14.62 5.82 15.90
C GLN A 515 15.69 5.82 14.79
N ASP A 516 15.39 5.26 13.62
CA ASP A 516 16.19 5.47 12.43
C ASP A 516 15.78 6.81 11.80
N ASN A 517 16.67 7.79 11.89
CA ASN A 517 16.47 9.14 11.37
C ASN A 517 16.98 9.33 9.93
N VAL A 518 17.44 8.25 9.28
CA VAL A 518 17.95 8.27 7.90
C VAL A 518 16.82 7.99 6.90
N PHE A 519 15.84 7.17 7.28
CA PHE A 519 14.74 6.74 6.41
C PHE A 519 13.38 6.99 7.07
N PRO A 520 12.33 7.33 6.30
CA PRO A 520 10.99 7.52 6.84
C PRO A 520 10.41 6.19 7.32
N PHE A 521 9.61 6.22 8.39
CA PHE A 521 8.88 5.05 8.86
C PHE A 521 7.99 4.47 7.74
N SER A 522 8.17 3.18 7.45
CA SER A 522 7.33 2.37 6.57
C SER A 522 7.03 3.05 5.25
N ARG A 523 8.05 3.33 4.43
CA ARG A 523 7.88 4.09 3.17
C ARG A 523 6.79 3.48 2.29
N MET A 524 6.87 2.19 2.00
CA MET A 524 5.96 1.54 1.05
C MET A 524 4.68 1.06 1.74
N PHE A 525 4.80 0.21 2.76
CA PHE A 525 3.66 -0.39 3.45
C PHE A 525 2.85 0.64 4.25
N ASP A 526 1.55 0.70 4.01
CA ASP A 526 0.60 1.56 4.73
C ASP A 526 -0.23 0.72 5.70
N TRP A 527 -0.03 0.93 7.01
CA TRP A 527 -0.66 0.12 8.06
C TRP A 527 -2.16 0.40 8.25
N TYR A 528 -2.72 1.44 7.63
CA TYR A 528 -4.18 1.67 7.59
C TYR A 528 -4.81 0.98 6.37
N HIS A 529 -4.10 0.91 5.25
CA HIS A 529 -4.58 0.20 4.06
C HIS A 529 -4.30 -1.31 4.11
N GLY A 530 -3.29 -1.71 4.89
CA GLY A 530 -2.83 -3.10 5.03
C GLY A 530 -2.14 -3.64 3.78
N HIS A 531 -1.64 -2.77 2.91
CA HIS A 531 -0.83 -3.12 1.74
C HIS A 531 0.09 -1.92 1.40
N SER A 532 1.02 -2.12 0.47
CA SER A 532 1.93 -1.07 0.02
C SER A 532 1.31 -0.10 -0.99
N PHE A 533 1.95 1.06 -1.15
CA PHE A 533 1.72 1.97 -2.28
C PHE A 533 2.97 2.02 -3.16
N ALA A 534 2.82 1.64 -4.41
CA ALA A 534 3.86 1.58 -5.41
C ALA A 534 4.26 2.96 -5.93
N LYS A 535 3.29 3.78 -6.36
CA LYS A 535 3.56 5.11 -6.94
C LYS A 535 4.28 6.07 -5.99
N GLY A 536 5.44 6.54 -6.44
CA GLY A 536 6.25 7.56 -5.77
C GLY A 536 5.78 9.00 -6.02
N LEU A 537 6.72 9.88 -6.34
CA LEU A 537 6.59 11.33 -6.42
C LEU A 537 5.99 11.81 -7.76
N PHE A 538 4.81 11.29 -8.10
CA PHE A 538 4.03 11.69 -9.27
C PHE A 538 2.69 12.31 -8.84
N GLU A 539 2.40 13.52 -9.32
CA GLU A 539 1.07 14.12 -9.16
C GLU A 539 0.03 13.26 -9.89
N SER A 540 -1.07 12.94 -9.22
CA SER A 540 -2.05 11.98 -9.73
C SER A 540 -3.47 12.38 -9.34
N ALA A 541 -4.36 12.46 -10.32
CA ALA A 541 -5.79 12.67 -10.08
C ALA A 541 -6.45 11.49 -9.38
N ASP A 542 -5.84 10.30 -9.44
CA ASP A 542 -6.31 9.10 -8.76
C ASP A 542 -5.51 8.78 -7.48
N SER A 543 -4.57 9.66 -7.12
CA SER A 543 -3.60 9.50 -6.02
C SER A 543 -2.73 8.25 -6.16
N LYS A 544 -2.41 7.58 -5.04
CA LYS A 544 -1.51 6.42 -4.98
C LYS A 544 -2.16 5.17 -5.58
N ASP A 545 -1.30 4.23 -5.98
CA ASP A 545 -1.71 2.94 -6.52
C ASP A 545 -0.76 1.83 -6.15
N GLU A 546 -1.21 0.61 -6.40
CA GLU A 546 -0.54 -0.66 -6.23
C GLU A 546 -1.05 -1.62 -7.32
N GLU A 547 -0.16 -2.22 -8.10
CA GLU A 547 -0.48 -3.16 -9.19
C GLU A 547 -0.06 -4.58 -8.79
N SER A 548 1.23 -4.86 -8.70
CA SER A 548 1.73 -6.22 -8.41
C SER A 548 1.58 -6.60 -6.93
N SER A 549 0.38 -7.01 -6.56
CA SER A 549 0.08 -7.53 -5.22
C SER A 549 0.96 -8.72 -4.81
N SER A 550 1.43 -9.51 -5.79
CA SER A 550 2.34 -10.63 -5.54
C SER A 550 3.76 -10.20 -5.22
N GLU A 551 4.24 -9.11 -5.81
CA GLU A 551 5.55 -8.53 -5.47
C GLU A 551 5.52 -7.83 -4.10
N ASP A 552 4.39 -7.24 -3.68
CA ASP A 552 4.20 -6.74 -2.32
C ASP A 552 4.30 -7.87 -1.28
N ALA A 553 3.59 -8.98 -1.52
CA ALA A 553 3.70 -10.18 -0.70
C ALA A 553 5.12 -10.78 -0.71
N PHE A 554 5.77 -10.79 -1.88
CA PHE A 554 7.14 -11.27 -2.02
C PHE A 554 8.14 -10.42 -1.24
N PHE A 555 7.98 -9.09 -1.20
CA PHE A 555 8.82 -8.22 -0.38
C PHE A 555 8.68 -8.53 1.13
N ALA A 556 7.45 -8.70 1.63
CA ALA A 556 7.23 -9.10 3.02
C ALA A 556 7.86 -10.46 3.34
N TYR A 557 7.75 -11.42 2.40
CA TYR A 557 8.42 -12.72 2.49
C TYR A 557 9.95 -12.61 2.47
N ALA A 558 10.52 -11.83 1.55
CA ALA A 558 11.96 -11.59 1.44
C ALA A 558 12.52 -10.99 2.74
N MET A 559 11.84 -9.98 3.30
CA MET A 559 12.21 -9.38 4.59
C MET A 559 12.14 -10.39 5.73
N LYS A 560 11.08 -11.21 5.78
CA LYS A 560 10.97 -12.30 6.76
C LYS A 560 12.19 -13.24 6.67
N MET A 561 12.52 -13.71 5.47
CA MET A 561 13.61 -14.65 5.26
C MET A 561 14.97 -14.04 5.59
N TRP A 562 15.19 -12.77 5.24
CA TRP A 562 16.40 -12.05 5.63
C TRP A 562 16.52 -11.95 7.16
N GLY A 563 15.47 -11.49 7.84
CA GLY A 563 15.42 -11.40 9.30
C GLY A 563 15.74 -12.73 9.98
N ARG A 564 15.15 -13.83 9.48
CA ARG A 564 15.42 -15.18 9.97
C ARG A 564 16.89 -15.58 9.83
N VAL A 565 17.50 -15.33 8.66
CA VAL A 565 18.89 -15.74 8.38
C VAL A 565 19.90 -14.90 9.16
N ILE A 566 19.63 -13.62 9.40
CA ILE A 566 20.53 -12.75 10.19
C ILE A 566 20.29 -12.78 11.70
N GLY A 567 19.30 -13.55 12.16
CA GLY A 567 18.89 -13.63 13.57
C GLY A 567 18.14 -12.40 14.10
N ASP A 568 17.58 -11.57 13.24
CA ASP A 568 16.72 -10.44 13.62
C ASP A 568 15.27 -10.92 13.78
N THR A 569 14.94 -11.30 15.02
CA THR A 569 13.62 -11.81 15.38
C THR A 569 12.51 -10.77 15.24
N SER A 570 12.82 -9.48 15.37
CA SER A 570 11.84 -8.40 15.17
C SER A 570 11.47 -8.26 13.70
N MET A 571 12.48 -8.30 12.81
CA MET A 571 12.26 -8.28 11.37
C MET A 571 11.52 -9.52 10.88
N GLU A 572 11.88 -10.71 11.36
CA GLU A 572 11.15 -11.94 11.03
C GLU A 572 9.68 -11.87 11.51
N ALA A 573 9.44 -11.42 12.75
CA ALA A 573 8.10 -11.24 13.29
C ALA A 573 7.28 -10.23 12.49
N ARG A 574 7.88 -9.11 12.09
CA ARG A 574 7.25 -8.09 11.25
C ARG A 574 6.89 -8.63 9.86
N GLY A 575 7.80 -9.39 9.22
CA GLY A 575 7.52 -10.01 7.93
C GLY A 575 6.35 -11.02 8.00
N ASN A 576 6.28 -11.83 9.07
CA ASN A 576 5.13 -12.71 9.30
C ASN A 576 3.83 -11.92 9.48
N LEU A 577 3.86 -10.84 10.28
CA LEU A 577 2.69 -10.00 10.52
C LEU A 577 2.21 -9.33 9.22
N MET A 578 3.13 -8.76 8.43
CA MET A 578 2.81 -8.16 7.12
C MET A 578 2.20 -9.19 6.17
N LEU A 579 2.74 -10.41 6.09
CA LEU A 579 2.19 -11.47 5.25
C LEU A 579 0.74 -11.84 5.63
N SER A 580 0.41 -11.94 6.92
CA SER A 580 -0.98 -12.19 7.35
C SER A 580 -1.92 -11.02 7.07
N ILE A 581 -1.44 -9.78 7.23
CA ILE A 581 -2.23 -8.60 6.86
C ILE A 581 -2.49 -8.61 5.34
N LEU A 582 -1.47 -8.89 4.53
CA LEU A 582 -1.57 -8.99 3.08
C LEU A 582 -2.49 -10.13 2.62
N GLU A 583 -2.42 -11.32 3.23
CA GLU A 583 -3.38 -12.41 2.96
C GLU A 583 -4.82 -11.90 3.05
N ARG A 584 -5.14 -11.17 4.12
CA ARG A 584 -6.47 -10.59 4.33
C ARG A 584 -6.77 -9.45 3.36
N THR A 585 -5.89 -8.47 3.20
CA THR A 585 -6.17 -7.27 2.41
C THR A 585 -6.20 -7.55 0.91
N LEU A 586 -5.37 -8.48 0.44
CA LEU A 586 -5.38 -8.90 -0.96
C LEU A 586 -6.69 -9.62 -1.31
N ASP A 587 -7.19 -10.55 -0.48
CA ASP A 587 -8.51 -11.19 -0.68
C ASP A 587 -9.67 -10.16 -0.64
N ASN A 588 -9.55 -9.14 0.21
CA ASN A 588 -10.57 -8.12 0.33
C ASN A 588 -10.62 -7.17 -0.87
N TYR A 589 -9.47 -6.80 -1.45
CA TYR A 589 -9.39 -5.66 -2.37
C TYR A 589 -8.79 -5.95 -3.74
N PHE A 590 -7.92 -6.95 -3.89
CA PHE A 590 -7.17 -7.22 -5.12
C PHE A 590 -7.58 -8.53 -5.81
N LEU A 591 -7.73 -9.60 -5.03
CA LEU A 591 -8.05 -10.96 -5.49
C LEU A 591 -9.55 -11.23 -5.26
N LEU A 592 -10.33 -11.00 -6.30
CA LEU A 592 -11.79 -10.89 -6.25
C LEU A 592 -12.46 -12.26 -6.43
N SER A 593 -12.44 -13.05 -5.36
CA SER A 593 -13.28 -14.24 -5.24
C SER A 593 -14.75 -13.90 -5.50
N ARG A 594 -15.55 -14.84 -6.04
CA ARG A 594 -16.97 -14.60 -6.40
C ARG A 594 -17.86 -14.07 -5.28
N ASN A 595 -17.47 -14.29 -4.02
CA ASN A 595 -18.16 -13.87 -2.82
C ASN A 595 -17.58 -12.58 -2.20
N ASN A 596 -16.67 -11.89 -2.89
CA ASN A 596 -16.14 -10.60 -2.44
C ASN A 596 -17.29 -9.63 -2.17
N GLN A 597 -17.25 -8.95 -1.02
CA GLN A 597 -18.33 -8.05 -0.56
C GLN A 597 -17.94 -6.57 -0.66
N ASN A 598 -16.70 -6.28 -1.05
CA ASN A 598 -16.14 -4.93 -1.00
C ASN A 598 -16.17 -4.23 -2.35
N GLN A 599 -15.97 -4.98 -3.44
CA GLN A 599 -15.97 -4.44 -4.79
C GLN A 599 -17.35 -4.52 -5.45
N PRO A 600 -17.64 -3.67 -6.47
CA PRO A 600 -18.91 -3.70 -7.19
C PRO A 600 -19.19 -5.08 -7.80
N ALA A 601 -20.44 -5.53 -7.70
CA ALA A 601 -20.84 -6.84 -8.22
C ALA A 601 -20.61 -6.99 -9.74
N ASN A 602 -20.72 -5.89 -10.49
CA ASN A 602 -20.43 -5.83 -11.92
C ASN A 602 -18.92 -5.71 -12.25
N PHE A 603 -18.03 -5.70 -11.25
CA PHE A 603 -16.57 -5.69 -11.43
C PHE A 603 -15.92 -7.01 -10.98
N ILE A 604 -16.47 -7.69 -9.97
CA ILE A 604 -15.92 -8.92 -9.36
C ILE A 604 -15.61 -10.02 -10.39
N GLY A 605 -16.36 -10.10 -11.49
CA GLY A 605 -16.14 -11.06 -12.57
C GLY A 605 -14.74 -11.00 -13.21
N ASN A 606 -14.02 -9.87 -13.06
CA ASN A 606 -12.65 -9.70 -13.54
C ASN A 606 -11.60 -10.55 -12.81
N LYS A 607 -11.94 -11.06 -11.61
CA LYS A 607 -11.09 -11.87 -10.71
C LYS A 607 -9.92 -11.15 -10.06
N VAL A 608 -9.30 -10.20 -10.73
CA VAL A 608 -8.32 -9.29 -10.12
C VAL A 608 -8.70 -7.84 -10.38
N THR A 609 -8.08 -6.92 -9.65
CA THR A 609 -8.26 -5.49 -9.88
C THR A 609 -7.57 -4.98 -11.13
N GLY A 610 -6.47 -5.61 -11.56
CA GLY A 610 -5.44 -4.89 -12.31
C GLY A 610 -4.82 -3.86 -11.36
N ILE A 611 -4.81 -2.59 -11.75
CA ILE A 611 -4.24 -1.51 -10.94
C ILE A 611 -5.30 -0.96 -9.98
N LEU A 612 -5.03 -1.04 -8.67
CA LEU A 612 -5.85 -0.42 -7.64
C LEU A 612 -5.28 0.95 -7.30
N PHE A 613 -6.05 2.01 -7.54
CA PHE A 613 -5.77 3.37 -7.08
C PHE A 613 -6.59 3.71 -5.83
N GLU A 614 -6.27 4.81 -5.16
CA GLU A 614 -7.13 5.32 -4.09
C GLU A 614 -8.47 5.83 -4.64
N ASN A 615 -8.53 6.37 -5.87
CA ASN A 615 -9.77 6.90 -6.46
C ASN A 615 -10.51 5.92 -7.39
N LYS A 616 -9.80 5.01 -8.06
CA LYS A 616 -10.38 4.12 -9.08
C LYS A 616 -9.81 2.71 -9.01
N ILE A 617 -10.46 1.76 -9.68
CA ILE A 617 -9.90 0.44 -9.98
C ILE A 617 -10.02 0.21 -11.49
N ASP A 618 -8.93 -0.24 -12.11
CA ASP A 618 -8.82 -0.42 -13.56
C ASP A 618 -8.20 -1.79 -13.89
N HIS A 619 -8.99 -2.68 -14.49
CA HIS A 619 -8.57 -4.02 -14.91
C HIS A 619 -7.70 -3.92 -16.16
N THR A 620 -6.48 -3.45 -15.95
CA THR A 620 -5.46 -3.17 -16.97
C THR A 620 -4.06 -3.31 -16.37
N THR A 621 -3.03 -3.09 -17.17
CA THR A 621 -1.65 -2.91 -16.69
C THR A 621 -1.00 -1.68 -17.30
N TYR A 622 0.14 -1.25 -16.76
CA TYR A 622 0.92 -0.16 -17.34
C TYR A 622 1.56 -0.50 -18.71
N PHE A 623 1.58 -1.77 -19.12
CA PHE A 623 2.32 -2.26 -20.30
C PHE A 623 1.46 -3.09 -21.28
N GLY A 624 0.15 -3.19 -21.06
CA GLY A 624 -0.78 -3.82 -22.00
C GLY A 624 -2.05 -4.35 -21.32
N ALA A 625 -3.06 -4.65 -22.13
CA ALA A 625 -4.38 -5.08 -21.64
C ALA A 625 -4.68 -6.57 -21.92
N ASN A 626 -3.67 -7.37 -22.27
CA ASN A 626 -3.89 -8.80 -22.48
C ASN A 626 -4.22 -9.50 -21.15
N PRO A 627 -5.16 -10.45 -21.10
CA PRO A 627 -5.53 -11.12 -19.87
C PRO A 627 -4.37 -11.81 -19.14
N GLU A 628 -3.42 -12.40 -19.86
CA GLU A 628 -2.23 -13.01 -19.26
C GLU A 628 -1.30 -11.97 -18.59
N TYR A 629 -1.34 -10.70 -19.01
CA TYR A 629 -0.59 -9.62 -18.36
C TYR A 629 -1.32 -9.20 -17.09
N ILE A 630 -2.62 -8.90 -17.21
CA ILE A 630 -3.44 -8.37 -16.10
C ILE A 630 -3.57 -9.40 -14.99
N GLN A 631 -3.79 -10.67 -15.28
CA GLN A 631 -3.87 -11.72 -14.25
C GLN A 631 -2.47 -12.13 -13.78
N GLY A 632 -1.53 -12.29 -14.71
CA GLY A 632 -0.18 -12.79 -14.42
C GLY A 632 0.65 -11.89 -13.52
N ILE A 633 0.45 -10.56 -13.56
CA ILE A 633 1.19 -9.61 -12.72
C ILE A 633 0.90 -9.82 -11.22
N HIS A 634 -0.23 -10.45 -10.87
CA HIS A 634 -0.60 -10.85 -9.51
C HIS A 634 -0.14 -12.28 -9.15
N MET A 635 0.56 -12.97 -10.03
CA MET A 635 1.04 -14.36 -9.84
C MET A 635 2.55 -14.46 -9.61
N LEU A 636 3.32 -13.48 -10.09
CA LEU A 636 4.79 -13.52 -10.10
C LEU A 636 5.39 -12.65 -8.98
N PRO A 637 6.54 -13.04 -8.41
CA PRO A 637 7.23 -14.32 -8.62
C PRO A 637 6.52 -15.47 -7.87
N LEU A 638 6.49 -16.68 -8.46
CA LEU A 638 6.03 -17.87 -7.76
C LEU A 638 7.03 -18.24 -6.66
N ASN A 639 6.58 -18.26 -5.42
CA ASN A 639 7.42 -18.48 -4.26
C ASN A 639 6.61 -19.15 -3.12
N PRO A 640 7.25 -19.56 -2.00
CA PRO A 640 6.55 -20.25 -0.92
C PRO A 640 5.37 -19.49 -0.29
N SER A 641 5.36 -18.15 -0.33
CA SER A 641 4.23 -17.36 0.17
C SER A 641 3.07 -17.21 -0.83
N THR A 642 3.22 -17.66 -2.08
CA THR A 642 2.16 -17.52 -3.11
C THR A 642 0.87 -18.20 -2.67
N SER A 643 0.95 -19.43 -2.14
CA SER A 643 -0.22 -20.19 -1.68
C SER A 643 -0.87 -19.60 -0.40
N LEU A 644 -0.20 -18.68 0.30
CA LEU A 644 -0.77 -17.97 1.44
C LEU A 644 -1.73 -16.90 0.94
N THR A 645 -1.28 -16.01 0.04
CA THR A 645 -2.08 -14.88 -0.42
C THR A 645 -3.05 -15.24 -1.55
N ARG A 646 -2.70 -16.22 -2.39
CA ARG A 646 -3.56 -16.75 -3.46
C ARG A 646 -4.15 -18.09 -3.02
N SER A 647 -5.35 -18.05 -2.43
CA SER A 647 -6.04 -19.27 -2.00
C SER A 647 -6.31 -20.22 -3.16
N SER A 648 -6.30 -21.53 -2.90
CA SER A 648 -6.60 -22.55 -3.93
C SER A 648 -7.99 -22.36 -4.55
N SER A 649 -8.98 -21.92 -3.77
CA SER A 649 -10.31 -21.57 -4.27
C SER A 649 -10.27 -20.40 -5.24
N PHE A 650 -9.50 -19.34 -4.92
CA PHE A 650 -9.37 -18.18 -5.79
C PHE A 650 -8.68 -18.56 -7.11
N ILE A 651 -7.56 -19.29 -7.04
CA ILE A 651 -6.82 -19.74 -8.22
C ILE A 651 -7.70 -20.61 -9.12
N ALA A 652 -8.51 -21.51 -8.55
CA ALA A 652 -9.43 -22.34 -9.32
C ALA A 652 -10.52 -21.51 -10.03
N GLU A 653 -11.07 -20.50 -9.36
CA GLU A 653 -12.05 -19.59 -9.97
C GLU A 653 -11.44 -18.76 -11.11
N GLU A 654 -10.27 -18.18 -10.89
CA GLU A 654 -9.54 -17.38 -11.88
C GLU A 654 -9.14 -18.23 -13.09
N TRP A 655 -8.54 -19.41 -12.86
CA TRP A 655 -8.17 -20.34 -13.92
C TRP A 655 -9.37 -20.77 -14.75
N SER A 656 -10.49 -21.08 -14.11
CA SER A 656 -11.72 -21.46 -14.81
C SER A 656 -12.29 -20.31 -15.66
N THR A 657 -12.14 -19.08 -15.18
CA THR A 657 -12.64 -17.88 -15.88
C THR A 657 -11.81 -17.54 -17.11
N TYR A 658 -10.47 -17.65 -17.00
CA TYR A 658 -9.57 -17.13 -18.03
C TYR A 658 -8.77 -18.16 -18.80
N PHE A 659 -8.32 -19.25 -18.17
CA PHE A 659 -7.16 -20.00 -18.67
C PHE A 659 -7.40 -21.49 -18.91
N ASN A 660 -8.56 -22.04 -18.51
CA ASN A 660 -8.91 -23.42 -18.82
C ASN A 660 -9.12 -23.63 -20.33
N THR A 661 -9.17 -24.88 -20.79
CA THR A 661 -9.28 -25.20 -22.23
C THR A 661 -10.54 -24.68 -22.92
N SER A 662 -11.62 -24.46 -22.16
CA SER A 662 -12.91 -23.95 -22.65
C SER A 662 -13.10 -22.44 -22.47
N SER A 663 -12.13 -21.75 -21.86
CA SER A 663 -12.19 -20.33 -21.55
C SER A 663 -11.91 -19.49 -22.79
N PRO A 664 -12.19 -18.17 -22.75
CA PRO A 664 -11.89 -17.29 -23.88
C PRO A 664 -10.39 -17.10 -24.15
N TYR A 665 -9.53 -17.37 -23.15
CA TYR A 665 -8.08 -17.14 -23.24
C TYR A 665 -7.26 -18.36 -22.74
N PRO A 666 -7.42 -19.57 -23.33
CA PRO A 666 -6.79 -20.77 -22.80
C PRO A 666 -5.27 -20.60 -22.64
N ALA A 667 -4.70 -21.01 -21.50
CA ALA A 667 -3.26 -20.90 -21.26
C ALA A 667 -2.42 -21.60 -22.34
N SER A 668 -2.99 -22.63 -22.98
CA SER A 668 -2.39 -23.33 -24.12
C SER A 668 -2.39 -22.51 -25.42
N THR A 669 -2.83 -21.26 -25.45
CA THR A 669 -2.70 -20.37 -26.62
C THR A 669 -1.79 -19.17 -26.37
N ILE A 670 -1.44 -18.92 -25.10
CA ILE A 670 -0.58 -17.81 -24.69
C ILE A 670 0.86 -18.04 -25.18
N VAL A 671 1.49 -16.96 -25.66
CA VAL A 671 2.85 -16.96 -26.19
C VAL A 671 3.78 -16.24 -25.21
N GLY A 672 5.04 -16.68 -25.15
CA GLY A 672 6.09 -16.05 -24.35
C GLY A 672 6.02 -16.37 -22.85
N GLY A 673 6.80 -15.63 -22.07
CA GLY A 673 7.07 -15.91 -20.64
C GLY A 673 5.84 -15.96 -19.73
N TRP A 674 4.77 -15.23 -20.08
CA TRP A 674 3.51 -15.26 -19.32
C TRP A 674 2.89 -16.64 -19.27
N ARG A 675 3.07 -17.47 -20.30
CA ARG A 675 2.58 -18.84 -20.29
C ARG A 675 3.22 -19.66 -19.16
N GLY A 676 4.53 -19.49 -18.94
CA GLY A 676 5.24 -20.09 -17.82
C GLY A 676 4.71 -19.59 -16.48
N ILE A 677 4.42 -18.30 -16.33
CA ILE A 677 3.81 -17.75 -15.10
C ILE A 677 2.46 -18.42 -14.82
N LEU A 678 1.59 -18.55 -15.83
CA LEU A 678 0.28 -19.19 -15.69
C LEU A 678 0.39 -20.65 -15.23
N TYR A 679 1.21 -21.46 -15.90
CA TYR A 679 1.40 -22.87 -15.52
C TYR A 679 2.20 -23.02 -14.21
N GLY A 680 3.04 -22.05 -13.84
CA GLY A 680 3.70 -22.01 -12.54
C GLY A 680 2.69 -21.82 -11.41
N ASN A 681 1.83 -20.80 -11.51
CA ASN A 681 0.74 -20.55 -10.55
C ASN A 681 -0.25 -21.74 -10.48
N LEU A 682 -0.50 -22.44 -11.59
CA LEU A 682 -1.35 -23.63 -11.61
C LEU A 682 -0.88 -24.72 -10.64
N ALA A 683 0.42 -24.80 -10.32
CA ALA A 683 0.95 -25.79 -9.38
C ALA A 683 0.26 -25.76 -8.00
N CYS A 684 -0.29 -24.61 -7.59
CA CYS A 684 -1.01 -24.45 -6.33
C CYS A 684 -2.37 -25.19 -6.30
N ILE A 685 -2.93 -25.58 -7.45
CA ILE A 685 -4.22 -26.31 -7.53
C ILE A 685 -4.15 -27.60 -8.36
N ASP A 686 -3.28 -27.67 -9.36
CA ASP A 686 -3.03 -28.83 -10.20
C ASP A 686 -1.51 -28.99 -10.44
N PRO A 687 -0.78 -29.47 -9.42
CA PRO A 687 0.66 -29.68 -9.50
C PRO A 687 1.06 -30.68 -10.60
N GLN A 688 0.20 -31.64 -10.94
CA GLN A 688 0.49 -32.61 -12.00
C GLN A 688 0.45 -31.96 -13.38
N GLN A 689 -0.55 -31.12 -13.66
CA GLN A 689 -0.63 -30.42 -14.94
C GLN A 689 0.52 -29.41 -15.09
N SER A 690 0.84 -28.68 -14.02
CA SER A 690 2.02 -27.80 -13.98
C SER A 690 3.31 -28.57 -14.26
N TRP A 691 3.53 -29.68 -13.53
CA TRP A 691 4.67 -30.58 -13.75
C TRP A 691 4.75 -31.04 -15.21
N ASN A 692 3.66 -31.55 -15.77
CA ASN A 692 3.63 -32.04 -17.15
C ASN A 692 3.98 -30.95 -18.18
N PHE A 693 3.61 -29.69 -17.92
CA PHE A 693 3.98 -28.57 -18.78
C PHE A 693 5.50 -28.33 -18.75
N PHE A 694 6.10 -28.24 -17.56
CA PHE A 694 7.54 -27.99 -17.44
C PHE A 694 8.40 -29.24 -17.69
N ALA A 695 7.86 -30.45 -17.62
CA ALA A 695 8.60 -31.70 -17.78
C ALA A 695 8.77 -32.16 -19.23
N GLN A 696 8.29 -31.38 -20.21
CA GLN A 696 8.40 -31.70 -21.64
C GLN A 696 9.87 -31.88 -22.07
N GLU A 697 10.16 -32.93 -22.84
CA GLU A 697 11.53 -33.21 -23.31
C GLU A 697 12.13 -32.05 -24.12
N ASN A 698 11.35 -31.49 -25.04
CA ASN A 698 11.74 -30.36 -25.89
C ASN A 698 11.12 -29.04 -25.41
N PHE A 699 11.24 -28.76 -24.11
CA PHE A 699 10.69 -27.54 -23.53
C PHE A 699 11.30 -26.27 -24.16
N ASP A 700 10.44 -25.39 -24.67
CA ASP A 700 10.83 -24.10 -25.23
C ASP A 700 11.09 -23.08 -24.12
N GLY A 701 12.36 -22.70 -23.93
CA GLY A 701 12.79 -21.73 -22.93
C GLY A 701 12.16 -20.33 -23.09
N SER A 702 11.66 -19.97 -24.27
CA SER A 702 10.99 -18.68 -24.49
C SER A 702 9.64 -18.57 -23.75
N LEU A 703 9.13 -19.69 -23.24
CA LEU A 703 7.92 -19.75 -22.42
C LEU A 703 8.17 -19.38 -20.94
N LEU A 704 9.41 -19.11 -20.54
CA LEU A 704 9.76 -18.64 -19.20
C LEU A 704 9.90 -17.11 -19.20
N ASP A 705 9.31 -16.46 -18.19
CA ASP A 705 9.63 -15.08 -17.86
C ASP A 705 11.11 -14.94 -17.46
N GLY A 706 11.70 -13.76 -17.64
CA GLY A 706 13.11 -13.52 -17.29
C GLY A 706 13.44 -13.74 -15.81
N GLY A 707 12.44 -13.66 -14.93
CA GLY A 707 12.55 -14.00 -13.50
C GLY A 707 12.11 -15.42 -13.12
N ALA A 708 11.74 -16.26 -14.09
CA ALA A 708 11.27 -17.63 -13.85
C ALA A 708 12.35 -18.67 -14.17
N SER A 709 12.40 -19.73 -13.35
CA SER A 709 13.31 -20.87 -13.55
C SER A 709 12.49 -22.14 -13.77
N ARG A 710 12.89 -22.93 -14.76
CA ARG A 710 12.30 -24.25 -14.99
C ARG A 710 12.65 -25.21 -13.85
N THR A 711 13.87 -25.15 -13.33
CA THR A 711 14.30 -25.90 -12.14
C THR A 711 13.36 -25.64 -10.97
N TRP A 712 13.11 -24.37 -10.65
CA TRP A 712 12.24 -23.99 -9.54
C TRP A 712 10.79 -24.41 -9.77
N TYR A 713 10.24 -24.18 -10.95
CA TYR A 713 8.84 -24.51 -11.24
C TYR A 713 8.58 -26.02 -11.21
N LEU A 714 9.50 -26.83 -11.74
CA LEU A 714 9.45 -28.29 -11.60
C LEU A 714 9.52 -28.71 -10.12
N ALA A 715 10.47 -28.17 -9.36
CA ALA A 715 10.64 -28.51 -7.95
C ALA A 715 9.42 -28.11 -7.10
N PHE A 716 8.85 -26.93 -7.36
CA PHE A 716 7.65 -26.44 -6.68
C PHE A 716 6.44 -27.33 -6.98
N ALA A 717 6.20 -27.64 -8.25
CA ALA A 717 5.13 -28.54 -8.67
C ALA A 717 5.28 -29.95 -8.10
N ALA A 718 6.49 -30.53 -8.14
CA ALA A 718 6.73 -31.86 -7.60
C ALA A 718 6.57 -31.92 -6.08
N ALA A 719 7.13 -30.95 -5.34
CA ALA A 719 7.00 -30.91 -3.89
C ALA A 719 5.54 -30.80 -3.45
N ILE A 720 4.76 -29.92 -4.08
CA ILE A 720 3.33 -29.73 -3.75
C ILE A 720 2.47 -30.90 -4.26
N GLY A 721 2.82 -31.52 -5.39
CA GLY A 721 2.14 -32.69 -5.93
C GLY A 721 2.47 -34.00 -5.22
N GLY A 722 3.57 -34.06 -4.46
CA GLY A 722 4.10 -35.32 -3.93
C GLY A 722 4.61 -36.24 -5.03
N LEU A 723 5.17 -35.65 -6.10
CA LEU A 723 5.62 -36.33 -7.32
C LEU A 723 7.07 -36.78 -7.28
#